data_AF-A0A1W9K1D4-F1
#
_entry.id   AF-A0A1W9K1D4-F1
#
_cell.length_a   1.000
_cell.length_b   1.000
_cell.length_c   1.000
_cell.angle_alpha   90.00
_cell.angle_beta   90.00
_cell.angle_gamma   90.00
#
_symmetry.space_group_name_H-M   'P 1'
#
loop_
_entity.id
_entity.type
_entity.pdbx_description
1 polymer ?
#
loop_
_entity_poly.entity_id
_entity_poly.type
_entity_poly.pdbx_seq_one_letter_code
_entity_poly.pdbx_strand_id
1 'polypeptide(L)'
;MAAIKTDKSKALAAFTSAALGLPGLQSYAAIPAANIAGNVSYGYYQESASRMQVSVYHADSILPLTDRLELAFSLDRDTYSGATPVFSLPETLTLLPASEYGTGAEVYKDLVSAASGVLGADTITFRGGLDTFKKVANLRDQFAIEIADTVDYRRNAIGVENTALATSLTNRYSGLKSDVTVDYYEDLRLIHPSLPILELDYDQDKALLEQQKQNEIAQNQKPNSIEFSTTVNFGTGTTILPDGAYFGKANTPPLAGGNCTSGDCVVQNGMIIGTISDPTQQGAHLHRGGSSANRQINHHNDAGGIYIRSVDSSAFSLNSMKINASYDEEANPFTPGQPGYDANQHFWKVLGFNSAVNTNLADNDKTGNCAEYSTCTAYQTFANGFNGTLSLNSAFQNIKAAWIHFANFNNVGKIPNDMAFNILVDDINVSPSVIWVAWNADQDSFRAALDAQYDALIAARTALKDQNILSLNLDNDAIAAYGDAKTRRDTLIANLTQSYNNEIALLEQDRQAALADLPNLQNQLRYNALVARYAAILNTITPTNTPALERFAMQPQETRSMPKFTTNYYLADSTLSFSGGYSDEPDFLSNFGSININHEFNDKLTTVSFGYGKTSNQINRSTPHTAAGGHNHDYASPNYPDLNENSQFDNFTLGLSQVLGKNTLFQSTLNYTHQRGYLSNPYKYVYVRGEITAEEYAEIENTIGDPDRSANLDWNGITRLEMVGIELFRDSRPRQRNLWSWSNRINQHLPNLNATVHLDYRFFTDDWNVNSHTMEMKWFQSLANGWTVTPSLRYYSQSQADFFAPYFLAPREDGFYSSDFRLSAFGTLGGGLTVTKEFARGIKLETGFEYTAHAGNLKIGGGGVGNYADFDYFMAHANLSVDLSARSLAFLGGGSGDHEHHHHQHGAALPAGVMFGHMMNQSDAIMVGYRFMYGVQSGSMRQGDGFVDDLTLVNNACEGYAAGCLYKPTKMHMQMHMLDLMYAPTDWLNLMVMPQLMSMDMSMSNPLRQPTLTEQDSGHGGSHHTSNDIGDTIVTALVKVVDNGTHRAHAGIGVSAPTGSIDAQLSPPQLVSSSGTKVDASSLNLQDYGMQLGSGTWDFKPSLTYNGQLADWGWGLQFSGTKRLEYNKYGYAFGDQIQASGWGSYAIFDWLSATIRGVYTWQDHIQGRSKLTLDATSPVDFPSNYGGRFWDVGLGLNTSFRDGKFAGHSLAVEWLQPVHSDFNGYQLDRDGALTATWSYSF
;
A
#
# COMPACT_ATOMS: atom_id res chain seq x y z
N MET A 1 32.27 57.42 20.19
CA MET A 1 31.91 58.58 19.35
C MET A 1 33.11 59.51 19.18
N ALA A 2 33.64 59.63 17.96
CA ALA A 2 34.49 60.76 17.52
C ALA A 2 34.12 61.11 16.07
N ALA A 3 34.11 62.41 15.80
CA ALA A 3 33.41 63.10 14.71
C ALA A 3 33.74 62.69 13.26
N ILE A 4 32.69 62.57 12.44
CA ILE A 4 32.67 63.10 11.07
C ILE A 4 31.49 64.08 10.99
N LYS A 5 31.82 65.36 10.84
CA LYS A 5 30.88 66.47 10.60
C LYS A 5 30.37 66.39 9.17
N THR A 6 29.08 66.11 9.00
CA THR A 6 28.28 66.61 7.87
C THR A 6 26.96 67.12 8.44
N ASP A 7 26.55 68.32 8.01
CA ASP A 7 25.35 69.02 8.49
C ASP A 7 24.09 68.19 8.26
N LYS A 8 23.66 67.44 9.28
CA LYS A 8 22.38 66.73 9.27
C LYS A 8 21.25 67.74 9.43
N SER A 9 20.34 67.79 8.46
CA SER A 9 19.04 68.46 8.62
C SER A 9 18.36 67.95 9.90
N LYS A 10 18.04 68.85 10.84
CA LYS A 10 17.33 68.51 12.08
C LYS A 10 15.98 67.83 11.80
N ALA A 11 15.37 68.11 10.65
CA ALA A 11 14.15 67.46 10.20
C ALA A 11 14.38 66.00 9.78
N LEU A 12 15.52 65.69 9.16
CA LEU A 12 15.91 64.32 8.78
C LEU A 12 16.14 63.44 10.02
N ALA A 13 16.90 63.94 11.00
CA ALA A 13 17.06 63.24 12.27
C ALA A 13 15.71 63.01 12.97
N ALA A 14 14.79 63.98 12.90
CA ALA A 14 13.45 63.85 13.46
C ALA A 14 12.57 62.84 12.71
N PHE A 15 12.62 62.78 11.38
CA PHE A 15 11.81 61.81 10.61
C PHE A 15 12.34 60.38 10.71
N THR A 16 13.66 60.18 10.69
CA THR A 16 14.26 58.85 10.90
C THR A 16 14.04 58.36 12.32
N SER A 17 14.18 59.23 13.33
CA SER A 17 13.91 58.86 14.73
C SER A 17 12.41 58.63 15.00
N ALA A 18 11.53 59.41 14.37
CA ALA A 18 10.08 59.20 14.46
C ALA A 18 9.66 57.89 13.78
N ALA A 19 10.29 57.51 12.66
CA ALA A 19 10.04 56.24 12.00
C ALA A 19 10.59 55.03 12.79
N LEU A 20 11.75 55.16 13.44
CA LEU A 20 12.32 54.11 14.30
C LEU A 20 11.58 53.94 15.63
N GLY A 21 10.78 54.92 16.04
CA GLY A 21 10.00 54.89 17.28
C GLY A 21 8.60 54.26 17.16
N LEU A 22 8.19 53.81 15.97
CA LEU A 22 6.86 53.22 15.78
C LEU A 22 6.91 51.70 15.96
N PRO A 23 5.96 51.10 16.70
CA PRO A 23 5.85 49.65 16.80
C PRO A 23 5.65 49.03 15.42
N GLY A 24 6.38 47.93 15.15
CA GLY A 24 6.26 47.15 13.90
C GLY A 24 7.20 47.57 12.77
N LEU A 25 7.90 48.70 12.84
CA LEU A 25 8.85 49.10 11.80
C LEU A 25 10.23 48.46 12.01
N GLN A 26 10.48 47.30 11.39
CA GLN A 26 11.85 46.89 11.05
C GLN A 26 12.23 47.54 9.72
N SER A 27 12.88 48.71 9.78
CA SER A 27 13.60 49.25 8.63
C SER A 27 14.94 48.51 8.50
N TYR A 28 15.31 48.13 7.28
CA TYR A 28 16.65 47.61 6.94
C TYR A 28 17.72 48.72 6.98
N ALA A 29 17.62 49.66 7.93
CA ALA A 29 18.65 50.66 8.10
C ALA A 29 19.90 49.96 8.63
N ALA A 30 20.99 50.05 7.85
CA ALA A 30 22.34 49.61 8.18
C ALA A 30 22.90 50.51 9.29
N ILE A 31 22.43 50.28 10.51
CA ILE A 31 23.06 50.79 11.71
C ILE A 31 23.52 49.55 12.45
N PRO A 32 24.83 49.40 12.76
CA PRO A 32 25.26 48.37 13.71
C PRO A 32 24.35 48.44 14.91
N ALA A 33 23.87 47.28 15.40
CA ALA A 33 23.22 47.27 16.70
C ALA A 33 24.16 48.03 17.63
N ALA A 34 23.65 49.12 18.20
CA ALA A 34 24.51 49.91 19.07
C ALA A 34 24.93 49.08 20.29
N ASN A 35 24.24 47.95 20.52
CA ASN A 35 24.17 47.26 21.78
C ASN A 35 23.86 45.77 21.66
N ILE A 36 24.17 45.03 22.73
CA ILE A 36 23.87 43.61 22.85
C ILE A 36 22.37 43.43 23.05
N ALA A 37 21.77 42.51 22.29
CA ALA A 37 20.38 42.12 22.43
C ALA A 37 20.24 40.60 22.33
N GLY A 38 19.20 40.05 22.95
CA GLY A 38 18.85 38.66 22.80
C GLY A 38 17.35 38.45 22.83
N ASN A 39 16.88 37.45 22.11
CA ASN A 39 15.50 37.01 22.15
C ASN A 39 15.43 35.52 22.44
N VAL A 40 14.38 35.12 23.13
CA VAL A 40 14.02 33.72 23.36
C VAL A 40 12.54 33.58 23.08
N SER A 41 12.17 32.67 22.20
CA SER A 41 10.78 32.39 21.86
C SER A 41 10.43 30.91 21.89
N TYR A 42 9.17 30.67 22.18
CA TYR A 42 8.51 29.38 22.13
C TYR A 42 7.26 29.50 21.27
N GLY A 43 7.05 28.54 20.38
CA GLY A 43 5.86 28.40 19.55
C GLY A 43 5.28 26.99 19.64
N TYR A 44 3.96 26.90 19.66
CA TYR A 44 3.22 25.65 19.61
C TYR A 44 2.18 25.72 18.48
N TYR A 45 2.22 24.73 17.59
CA TYR A 45 1.31 24.57 16.46
C TYR A 45 0.56 23.25 16.58
N GLN A 46 -0.74 23.26 16.32
CA GLN A 46 -1.54 22.04 16.33
C GLN A 46 -2.64 22.07 15.27
N GLU A 47 -2.67 21.02 14.44
CA GLU A 47 -3.78 20.74 13.54
C GLU A 47 -4.95 20.08 14.27
N SER A 48 -6.16 20.38 13.80
CA SER A 48 -7.39 19.69 14.18
C SER A 48 -7.30 18.18 13.95
N ALA A 49 -8.14 17.44 14.68
CA ALA A 49 -8.15 15.97 14.66
C ALA A 49 -6.81 15.29 15.01
N SER A 50 -5.87 15.98 15.68
CA SER A 50 -4.56 15.43 16.07
C SER A 50 -3.72 14.93 14.88
N ARG A 51 -3.85 15.58 13.72
CA ARG A 51 -3.06 15.28 12.51
C ARG A 51 -1.57 15.57 12.74
N MET A 52 -1.25 16.76 13.23
CA MET A 52 0.13 17.18 13.45
C MET A 52 0.21 18.15 14.63
N GLN A 53 1.28 18.05 15.39
CA GLN A 53 1.68 19.03 16.40
C GLN A 53 3.16 19.36 16.27
N VAL A 54 3.52 20.61 16.53
CA VAL A 54 4.90 21.09 16.45
C VAL A 54 5.20 22.02 17.61
N SER A 55 6.28 21.76 18.33
CA SER A 55 6.86 22.67 19.33
C SER A 55 8.13 23.28 18.76
N VAL A 56 8.27 24.61 18.82
CA VAL A 56 9.40 25.35 18.26
C VAL A 56 10.04 26.21 19.34
N TYR A 57 11.35 26.07 19.49
CA TYR A 57 12.20 26.87 20.35
C TYR A 57 13.17 27.66 19.50
N HIS A 58 13.23 28.96 19.74
CA HIS A 58 14.18 29.83 19.07
C HIS A 58 14.88 30.70 20.09
N ALA A 59 16.20 30.81 19.96
CA ALA A 59 16.99 31.76 20.72
C ALA A 59 17.97 32.46 19.78
N ASP A 60 18.03 33.78 19.84
CA ASP A 60 19.01 34.55 19.10
C ASP A 60 19.68 35.60 19.98
N SER A 61 20.90 35.96 19.60
CA SER A 61 21.68 37.00 20.27
C SER A 61 22.49 37.78 19.26
N ILE A 62 22.61 39.08 19.51
CA ILE A 62 23.37 40.02 18.70
C ILE A 62 24.45 40.63 19.59
N LEU A 63 25.69 40.60 19.11
CA LEU A 63 26.90 41.02 19.81
C LEU A 63 27.68 42.03 18.94
N PRO A 64 27.50 43.34 19.14
CA PRO A 64 28.30 44.35 18.46
C PRO A 64 29.71 44.39 19.05
N LEU A 65 30.70 43.91 18.29
CA LEU A 65 32.10 43.89 18.71
C LEU A 65 32.75 45.27 18.53
N THR A 66 32.41 45.96 17.44
CA THR A 66 32.90 47.30 17.12
C THR A 66 31.81 48.12 16.44
N ASP A 67 32.04 49.41 16.25
CA ASP A 67 31.16 50.31 15.49
C ASP A 67 30.97 49.87 14.00
N ARG A 68 31.68 48.83 13.54
CA ARG A 68 31.59 48.29 12.17
C ARG A 68 31.42 46.78 12.09
N LEU A 69 31.44 46.05 13.19
CA LEU A 69 31.39 44.59 13.20
C LEU A 69 30.41 44.11 14.25
N GLU A 70 29.45 43.32 13.81
CA GLU A 70 28.44 42.69 14.64
C GLU A 70 28.42 41.20 14.34
N LEU A 71 28.39 40.39 15.40
CA LEU A 71 28.17 38.96 15.31
C LEU A 71 26.77 38.65 15.82
N ALA A 72 26.08 37.73 15.16
CA ALA A 72 24.82 37.22 15.65
C ALA A 72 24.82 35.69 15.62
N PHE A 73 24.21 35.11 16.65
CA PHE A 73 24.02 33.67 16.78
C PHE A 73 22.54 33.40 16.93
N SER A 74 22.02 32.39 16.24
CA SER A 74 20.67 31.89 16.44
C SER A 74 20.64 30.38 16.50
N LEU A 75 19.73 29.83 17.30
CA LEU A 75 19.47 28.41 17.44
C LEU A 75 17.97 28.20 17.28
N ASP A 76 17.60 27.45 16.25
CA ASP A 76 16.26 26.91 16.09
C ASP A 76 16.26 25.44 16.51
N ARG A 77 15.26 25.05 17.30
CA ARG A 77 15.05 23.66 17.68
C ARG A 77 13.56 23.36 17.70
N ASP A 78 13.15 22.34 16.98
CA ASP A 78 11.73 22.05 16.78
C ASP A 78 11.47 20.55 16.77
N THR A 79 10.31 20.18 17.31
CA THR A 79 9.90 18.80 17.52
C THR A 79 8.53 18.59 16.85
N TYR A 80 8.41 17.56 16.01
CA TYR A 80 7.22 17.23 15.24
C TYR A 80 6.66 15.87 15.65
N SER A 81 5.33 15.74 15.71
CA SER A 81 4.67 14.43 15.87
C SER A 81 3.23 14.44 15.37
N GLY A 82 2.66 13.27 15.10
CA GLY A 82 1.23 13.10 14.80
C GLY A 82 0.93 12.15 13.63
N ALA A 83 -0.36 12.03 13.31
CA ALA A 83 -0.88 11.25 12.20
C ALA A 83 -0.91 12.10 10.91
N THR A 84 0.08 11.90 10.04
CA THR A 84 0.17 12.65 8.78
C THR A 84 -0.51 11.91 7.63
N PRO A 85 -1.20 12.60 6.70
CA PRO A 85 -1.65 11.96 5.46
C PRO A 85 -0.45 11.44 4.67
N VAL A 86 -0.50 10.22 4.16
CA VAL A 86 0.57 9.60 3.37
C VAL A 86 0.21 9.63 1.88
N PHE A 87 -1.06 9.39 1.56
CA PHE A 87 -1.59 9.42 0.20
C PHE A 87 -3.11 9.60 0.21
N SER A 88 -3.68 9.86 -0.96
CA SER A 88 -5.12 9.88 -1.17
C SER A 88 -5.53 8.79 -2.16
N LEU A 89 -6.76 8.30 -2.02
CA LEU A 89 -7.32 7.25 -2.87
C LEU A 89 -8.81 7.49 -3.15
N PRO A 90 -9.37 6.93 -4.23
CA PRO A 90 -10.81 6.95 -4.48
C PRO A 90 -11.61 6.24 -3.38
N GLU A 91 -12.69 6.86 -2.91
CA GLU A 91 -13.55 6.31 -1.84
C GLU A 91 -14.07 4.89 -2.15
N THR A 92 -14.25 4.51 -3.42
CA THR A 92 -14.67 3.16 -3.83
C THR A 92 -13.71 2.05 -3.43
N LEU A 93 -12.42 2.35 -3.25
CA LEU A 93 -11.42 1.37 -2.81
C LEU A 93 -11.57 0.98 -1.33
N THR A 94 -12.30 1.79 -0.54
CA THR A 94 -12.52 1.51 0.90
C THR A 94 -13.47 0.35 1.17
N LEU A 95 -14.25 -0.07 0.17
CA LEU A 95 -15.31 -1.08 0.29
C LEU A 95 -14.87 -2.46 -0.21
N LEU A 96 -13.57 -2.65 -0.51
CA LEU A 96 -13.05 -3.92 -0.98
C LEU A 96 -12.83 -4.88 0.21
N PRO A 97 -13.49 -6.06 0.23
CA PRO A 97 -13.37 -7.00 1.33
C PRO A 97 -12.00 -7.69 1.35
N ALA A 98 -11.13 -7.38 2.31
CA ALA A 98 -9.98 -8.22 2.64
C ALA A 98 -10.43 -9.56 3.24
N SER A 99 -9.87 -10.67 2.77
CA SER A 99 -9.92 -11.94 3.51
C SER A 99 -8.64 -12.11 4.30
N GLU A 100 -8.72 -12.14 5.63
CA GLU A 100 -7.65 -12.74 6.44
C GLU A 100 -7.69 -14.26 6.26
N TYR A 101 -6.57 -14.85 5.83
CA TYR A 101 -6.39 -16.29 5.93
C TYR A 101 -6.22 -16.65 7.41
N GLY A 102 -7.22 -17.31 8.02
CA GLY A 102 -6.98 -18.15 9.20
C GLY A 102 -7.87 -17.96 10.44
N THR A 103 -8.72 -16.94 10.52
CA THR A 103 -9.68 -16.82 11.64
C THR A 103 -11.05 -16.49 11.07
N GLY A 104 -12.06 -17.32 11.35
CA GLY A 104 -13.41 -17.23 10.77
C GLY A 104 -14.26 -16.01 11.17
N ALA A 105 -13.64 -14.82 11.29
CA ALA A 105 -14.29 -13.54 11.43
C ALA A 105 -13.97 -12.68 10.20
N GLU A 106 -15.00 -12.25 9.46
CA GLU A 106 -14.84 -11.27 8.37
C GLU A 106 -14.45 -9.90 8.96
N VAL A 107 -13.16 -9.58 8.95
CA VAL A 107 -12.67 -8.24 9.25
C VAL A 107 -12.48 -7.49 7.94
N TYR A 108 -13.30 -6.47 7.70
CA TYR A 108 -13.19 -5.59 6.54
C TYR A 108 -11.94 -4.70 6.69
N LYS A 109 -10.82 -5.09 6.08
CA LYS A 109 -9.65 -4.22 5.88
C LYS A 109 -9.57 -3.82 4.41
N ASP A 110 -9.29 -2.55 4.15
CA ASP A 110 -9.04 -2.02 2.80
C ASP A 110 -7.68 -2.55 2.29
N LEU A 111 -7.68 -3.13 1.08
CA LEU A 111 -6.54 -3.78 0.42
C LEU A 111 -5.32 -2.84 0.30
N VAL A 112 -5.57 -1.53 0.17
CA VAL A 112 -4.54 -0.49 0.05
C VAL A 112 -4.13 0.03 1.44
N SER A 113 -5.04 0.04 2.41
CA SER A 113 -4.77 0.41 3.81
C SER A 113 -3.87 -0.58 4.55
N ALA A 114 -3.92 -1.86 4.20
CA ALA A 114 -3.07 -2.86 4.82
C ALA A 114 -1.58 -2.62 4.51
N ALA A 115 -1.27 -2.04 3.33
CA ALA A 115 0.10 -1.68 2.93
C ALA A 115 0.66 -0.43 3.65
N SER A 116 -0.17 0.33 4.36
CA SER A 116 0.21 1.63 4.95
C SER A 116 0.59 1.59 6.43
N GLY A 117 0.83 0.41 7.03
CA GLY A 117 1.55 0.32 8.31
C GLY A 117 0.95 -0.51 9.46
N VAL A 118 0.01 -1.43 9.24
CA VAL A 118 -0.51 -2.33 10.31
C VAL A 118 -0.29 -3.82 10.01
N LEU A 119 0.11 -4.16 8.79
CA LEU A 119 0.37 -5.51 8.35
C LEU A 119 1.69 -5.49 7.60
N GLY A 120 2.62 -6.37 7.98
CA GLY A 120 3.92 -6.41 7.32
C GLY A 120 3.74 -6.65 5.82
N ALA A 121 4.65 -6.10 5.01
CA ALA A 121 4.68 -6.29 3.56
C ALA A 121 4.68 -7.78 3.16
N ASP A 122 5.04 -8.67 4.09
CA ASP A 122 4.96 -10.13 4.01
C ASP A 122 3.51 -10.69 4.00
N THR A 123 2.57 -10.04 4.69
CA THR A 123 1.17 -10.49 4.77
C THR A 123 0.32 -10.14 3.54
N ILE A 124 0.77 -9.18 2.71
CA ILE A 124 0.14 -8.84 1.42
C ILE A 124 1.09 -9.25 0.29
N THR A 125 1.44 -10.54 0.24
CA THR A 125 2.04 -11.06 -0.99
C THR A 125 1.11 -10.73 -2.16
N PHE A 126 1.67 -10.26 -3.28
CA PHE A 126 0.95 -9.87 -4.50
C PHE A 126 -0.15 -10.85 -4.93
N ARG A 127 0.00 -12.15 -4.60
CA ARG A 127 -1.04 -13.19 -4.72
C ARG A 127 -2.34 -12.87 -3.97
N GLY A 128 -2.30 -12.40 -2.72
CA GLY A 128 -3.49 -12.09 -1.93
C GLY A 128 -4.30 -10.91 -2.48
N GLY A 129 -3.60 -9.91 -3.04
CA GLY A 129 -4.24 -8.81 -3.76
C GLY A 129 -4.80 -9.22 -5.12
N LEU A 130 -4.06 -10.01 -5.91
CA LEU A 130 -4.54 -10.60 -7.17
C LEU A 130 -5.74 -11.54 -6.96
N ASP A 131 -5.78 -12.24 -5.82
CA ASP A 131 -6.92 -13.06 -5.40
C ASP A 131 -8.17 -12.22 -5.10
N THR A 132 -8.02 -10.97 -4.70
CA THR A 132 -9.14 -10.05 -4.50
C THR A 132 -9.74 -9.61 -5.85
N PHE A 133 -8.94 -9.51 -6.93
CA PHE A 133 -9.44 -9.39 -8.32
C PHE A 133 -10.22 -10.63 -8.78
N LYS A 134 -10.14 -11.78 -8.07
CA LYS A 134 -10.90 -13.01 -8.40
C LYS A 134 -12.38 -12.97 -8.01
N LYS A 135 -12.84 -12.02 -7.19
CA LYS A 135 -14.28 -11.87 -6.87
C LYS A 135 -15.14 -11.45 -8.07
N VAL A 136 -14.53 -11.07 -9.20
CA VAL A 136 -15.21 -10.98 -10.51
C VAL A 136 -15.22 -12.35 -11.22
N ALA A 137 -15.65 -13.39 -10.52
CA ALA A 137 -15.65 -14.77 -11.00
C ALA A 137 -16.54 -14.96 -12.25
N ASN A 138 -17.62 -14.18 -12.37
CA ASN A 138 -18.57 -14.25 -13.46
C ASN A 138 -17.96 -14.00 -14.85
N LEU A 139 -16.91 -13.17 -14.96
CA LEU A 139 -16.26 -12.90 -16.23
C LEU A 139 -15.35 -14.05 -16.68
N ARG A 140 -14.71 -14.77 -15.74
CA ARG A 140 -13.83 -15.90 -16.07
C ARG A 140 -14.60 -17.03 -16.75
N ASP A 141 -15.76 -17.37 -16.19
CA ASP A 141 -16.57 -18.47 -16.70
C ASP A 141 -17.25 -18.09 -18.02
N GLN A 142 -17.63 -16.81 -18.21
CA GLN A 142 -18.12 -16.30 -19.49
C GLN A 142 -17.06 -16.37 -20.61
N PHE A 143 -15.85 -15.88 -20.36
CA PHE A 143 -14.77 -15.97 -21.36
C PHE A 143 -14.38 -17.41 -21.67
N ALA A 144 -14.40 -18.31 -20.68
CA ALA A 144 -14.09 -19.73 -20.92
C ALA A 144 -15.08 -20.40 -21.90
N ILE A 145 -16.38 -20.05 -21.79
CA ILE A 145 -17.42 -20.52 -22.71
C ILE A 145 -17.22 -19.93 -24.11
N GLU A 146 -17.04 -18.63 -24.21
CA GLU A 146 -16.88 -17.94 -25.51
C GLU A 146 -15.62 -18.38 -26.28
N ILE A 147 -14.52 -18.65 -25.57
CA ILE A 147 -13.31 -19.24 -26.15
C ILE A 147 -13.59 -20.65 -26.70
N ALA A 148 -14.30 -21.48 -25.94
CA ALA A 148 -14.65 -22.83 -26.37
C ALA A 148 -15.53 -22.80 -27.63
N ASP A 149 -16.58 -21.97 -27.63
CA ASP A 149 -17.49 -21.80 -28.76
C ASP A 149 -16.76 -21.30 -30.01
N THR A 150 -15.82 -20.36 -29.86
CA THR A 150 -15.03 -19.81 -30.98
C THR A 150 -14.09 -20.85 -31.58
N VAL A 151 -13.44 -21.67 -30.74
CA VAL A 151 -12.56 -22.76 -31.21
C VAL A 151 -13.37 -23.84 -31.91
N ASP A 152 -14.55 -24.20 -31.39
CA ASP A 152 -15.43 -25.19 -32.01
C ASP A 152 -16.03 -24.67 -33.32
N TYR A 153 -16.40 -23.39 -33.40
CA TYR A 153 -16.81 -22.74 -34.66
C TYR A 153 -15.71 -22.83 -35.72
N ARG A 154 -14.46 -22.49 -35.36
CA ARG A 154 -13.32 -22.57 -36.30
C ARG A 154 -13.04 -24.00 -36.75
N ARG A 155 -13.11 -24.97 -35.84
CA ARG A 155 -12.96 -26.40 -36.16
C ARG A 155 -14.00 -26.86 -37.19
N ASN A 156 -15.25 -26.46 -36.99
CA ASN A 156 -16.35 -26.80 -37.91
C ASN A 156 -16.16 -26.12 -39.28
N ALA A 157 -15.74 -24.85 -39.30
CA ALA A 157 -15.45 -24.13 -40.54
C ALA A 157 -14.35 -24.82 -41.37
N ILE A 158 -13.24 -25.25 -40.75
CA ILE A 158 -12.16 -26.02 -41.41
C ILE A 158 -12.73 -27.30 -42.05
N GLY A 159 -13.62 -28.01 -41.36
CA GLY A 159 -14.28 -29.21 -41.89
C GLY A 159 -15.16 -28.94 -43.11
N VAL A 160 -15.93 -27.85 -43.08
CA VAL A 160 -16.82 -27.44 -44.18
C VAL A 160 -16.02 -26.98 -45.40
N GLU A 161 -15.00 -26.15 -45.21
CA GLU A 161 -14.11 -25.67 -46.28
C GLU A 161 -13.39 -26.84 -46.96
N ASN A 162 -12.86 -27.78 -46.16
CA ASN A 162 -12.20 -28.98 -46.66
C ASN A 162 -13.15 -29.86 -47.50
N THR A 163 -14.39 -30.02 -47.02
CA THR A 163 -15.42 -30.81 -47.72
C THR A 163 -15.83 -30.16 -49.04
N ALA A 164 -15.98 -28.83 -49.06
CA ALA A 164 -16.31 -28.08 -50.27
C ALA A 164 -15.19 -28.17 -51.33
N LEU A 165 -13.93 -28.03 -50.90
CA LEU A 165 -12.75 -28.17 -51.77
C LEU A 165 -12.60 -29.60 -52.30
N ALA A 166 -12.77 -30.62 -51.45
CA ALA A 166 -12.73 -32.02 -51.86
C ALA A 166 -13.85 -32.37 -52.87
N THR A 167 -15.04 -31.80 -52.69
CA THR A 167 -16.17 -31.96 -53.62
C THR A 167 -15.86 -31.31 -54.97
N SER A 168 -15.30 -30.10 -54.96
CA SER A 168 -14.87 -29.39 -56.18
C SER A 168 -13.80 -30.18 -56.95
N LEU A 169 -12.79 -30.70 -56.25
CA LEU A 169 -11.73 -31.55 -56.83
C LEU A 169 -12.31 -32.84 -57.43
N THR A 170 -13.23 -33.48 -56.72
CA THR A 170 -13.88 -34.73 -57.17
C THR A 170 -14.74 -34.51 -58.41
N ASN A 171 -15.49 -33.41 -58.46
CA ASN A 171 -16.29 -33.03 -59.62
C ASN A 171 -15.40 -32.72 -60.84
N ARG A 172 -14.29 -32.00 -60.63
CA ARG A 172 -13.31 -31.70 -61.68
C ARG A 172 -12.66 -32.98 -62.23
N TYR A 173 -12.23 -33.89 -61.35
CA TYR A 173 -11.68 -35.19 -61.75
C TYR A 173 -12.70 -36.01 -62.54
N SER A 174 -13.95 -36.06 -62.08
CA SER A 174 -15.02 -36.80 -62.76
C SER A 174 -15.33 -36.22 -64.14
N GLY A 175 -15.34 -34.89 -64.28
CA GLY A 175 -15.49 -34.20 -65.56
C GLY A 175 -14.34 -34.52 -66.53
N LEU A 176 -13.09 -34.32 -66.11
CA LEU A 176 -11.91 -34.60 -66.93
C LEU A 176 -11.81 -36.08 -67.34
N LYS A 177 -12.18 -37.00 -66.44
CA LYS A 177 -12.24 -38.44 -66.74
C LYS A 177 -13.33 -38.75 -67.76
N SER A 178 -14.49 -38.10 -67.66
CA SER A 178 -15.57 -38.22 -68.64
C SER A 178 -15.12 -37.72 -70.01
N ASP A 179 -14.44 -36.57 -70.09
CA ASP A 179 -13.94 -36.00 -71.34
C ASP A 179 -12.97 -36.96 -72.03
N VAL A 180 -12.00 -37.53 -71.31
CA VAL A 180 -11.07 -38.55 -71.83
C VAL A 180 -11.81 -39.80 -72.33
N THR A 181 -12.93 -40.15 -71.69
CA THR A 181 -13.75 -41.31 -72.08
C THR A 181 -14.57 -41.03 -73.34
N VAL A 182 -15.09 -39.81 -73.50
CA VAL A 182 -15.82 -39.38 -74.70
C VAL A 182 -14.86 -39.28 -75.90
N ASP A 183 -13.70 -38.67 -75.72
CA ASP A 183 -12.66 -38.58 -76.76
C ASP A 183 -12.25 -39.97 -77.25
N TYR A 184 -12.11 -40.94 -76.35
CA TYR A 184 -11.82 -42.33 -76.71
C TYR A 184 -12.91 -42.95 -77.60
N TYR A 185 -14.20 -42.77 -77.28
CA TYR A 185 -15.26 -43.33 -78.11
C TYR A 185 -15.44 -42.61 -79.46
N GLU A 186 -15.12 -41.31 -79.54
CA GLU A 186 -15.09 -40.59 -80.81
C GLU A 186 -13.89 -41.03 -81.68
N ASP A 187 -12.71 -41.24 -81.10
CA ASP A 187 -11.56 -41.85 -81.78
C ASP A 187 -11.92 -43.24 -82.33
N LEU A 188 -12.65 -44.06 -81.56
CA LEU A 188 -13.12 -45.37 -82.00
C LEU A 188 -14.14 -45.30 -83.16
N ARG A 189 -14.99 -44.27 -83.16
CA ARG A 189 -16.00 -44.06 -84.22
C ARG A 189 -15.36 -43.73 -85.57
N LEU A 190 -14.24 -43.00 -85.56
CA LEU A 190 -13.46 -42.69 -86.75
C LEU A 190 -12.76 -43.92 -87.35
N ILE A 191 -12.44 -44.92 -86.52
CA ILE A 191 -11.84 -46.19 -86.96
C ILE A 191 -12.92 -47.07 -87.62
N HIS A 192 -14.05 -47.32 -86.95
CA HIS A 192 -15.18 -48.06 -87.53
C HIS A 192 -16.49 -47.79 -86.78
N PRO A 193 -17.64 -47.55 -87.47
CA PRO A 193 -18.87 -47.06 -86.85
C PRO A 193 -19.51 -48.01 -85.82
N SER A 194 -19.20 -49.30 -85.88
CA SER A 194 -19.71 -50.31 -84.93
C SER A 194 -18.80 -50.58 -83.72
N LEU A 195 -17.55 -50.08 -83.73
CA LEU A 195 -16.60 -50.29 -82.62
C LEU A 195 -17.05 -49.63 -81.31
N PRO A 196 -17.58 -48.38 -81.30
CA PRO A 196 -18.04 -47.75 -80.07
C PRO A 196 -19.17 -48.54 -79.39
N ILE A 197 -20.07 -49.15 -80.16
CA ILE A 197 -21.20 -49.93 -79.62
C ILE A 197 -20.71 -51.24 -79.01
N LEU A 198 -19.79 -51.95 -79.68
CA LEU A 198 -19.21 -53.18 -79.15
C LEU A 198 -18.35 -52.93 -77.91
N GLU A 199 -17.65 -51.80 -77.86
CA GLU A 199 -16.87 -51.38 -76.70
C GLU A 199 -17.77 -50.96 -75.53
N LEU A 200 -18.87 -50.24 -75.80
CA LEU A 200 -19.86 -49.84 -74.81
C LEU A 200 -20.59 -51.05 -74.23
N ASP A 201 -20.99 -52.01 -75.07
CA ASP A 201 -21.61 -53.27 -74.62
C ASP A 201 -20.61 -54.07 -73.78
N TYR A 202 -19.34 -54.15 -74.21
CA TYR A 202 -18.28 -54.76 -73.42
C TYR A 202 -18.05 -54.05 -72.08
N ASP A 203 -18.03 -52.72 -72.06
CA ASP A 203 -17.81 -51.94 -70.84
C ASP A 203 -19.03 -52.01 -69.90
N GLN A 204 -20.25 -52.07 -70.45
CA GLN A 204 -21.47 -52.30 -69.68
C GLN A 204 -21.51 -53.72 -69.10
N ASP A 205 -21.17 -54.74 -69.88
CA ASP A 205 -21.11 -56.11 -69.41
C ASP A 205 -19.96 -56.32 -68.43
N LYS A 206 -18.81 -55.68 -68.66
CA LYS A 206 -17.70 -55.66 -67.72
C LYS A 206 -18.11 -54.97 -66.43
N ALA A 207 -18.83 -53.84 -66.50
CA ALA A 207 -19.38 -53.17 -65.33
C ALA A 207 -20.43 -54.04 -64.63
N LEU A 208 -21.22 -54.82 -65.36
CA LEU A 208 -22.19 -55.78 -64.81
C LEU A 208 -21.50 -56.97 -64.14
N LEU A 209 -20.42 -57.49 -64.74
CA LEU A 209 -19.57 -58.54 -64.18
C LEU A 209 -18.83 -58.03 -62.94
N GLU A 210 -18.28 -56.81 -62.99
CA GLU A 210 -17.65 -56.16 -61.83
C GLU A 210 -18.70 -55.93 -60.74
N GLN A 211 -19.90 -55.49 -61.10
CA GLN A 211 -21.03 -55.38 -60.18
C GLN A 211 -21.43 -56.75 -59.62
N GLN A 212 -21.40 -57.83 -60.41
CA GLN A 212 -21.65 -59.20 -59.95
C GLN A 212 -20.54 -59.71 -59.02
N LYS A 213 -19.26 -59.42 -59.31
CA LYS A 213 -18.14 -59.71 -58.41
C LYS A 213 -18.29 -58.96 -57.10
N GLN A 214 -18.60 -57.66 -57.16
CA GLN A 214 -18.90 -56.86 -55.97
C GLN A 214 -20.12 -57.43 -55.24
N ASN A 215 -21.13 -57.93 -55.95
CA ASN A 215 -22.31 -58.57 -55.37
C ASN A 215 -22.02 -59.96 -54.79
N GLU A 216 -21.13 -60.78 -55.36
CA GLU A 216 -20.75 -62.10 -54.81
C GLU A 216 -19.77 -61.96 -53.63
N ILE A 217 -18.84 -60.99 -53.69
CA ILE A 217 -18.03 -60.56 -52.54
C ILE A 217 -18.97 -60.03 -51.44
N ALA A 218 -19.98 -59.24 -51.79
CA ALA A 218 -20.97 -58.73 -50.85
C ALA A 218 -21.92 -59.83 -50.35
N GLN A 219 -22.22 -60.87 -51.13
CA GLN A 219 -23.11 -61.97 -50.71
C GLN A 219 -22.44 -62.96 -49.75
N ASN A 220 -21.10 -62.97 -49.67
CA ASN A 220 -20.37 -63.69 -48.60
C ASN A 220 -20.05 -62.82 -47.37
N GLN A 221 -20.64 -61.63 -47.28
CA GLN A 221 -20.76 -60.85 -46.04
C GLN A 221 -22.25 -60.75 -45.68
N LYS A 222 -22.67 -61.28 -44.52
CA LYS A 222 -24.07 -61.10 -44.09
C LYS A 222 -24.29 -59.65 -43.65
N PRO A 223 -25.30 -58.92 -44.18
CA PRO A 223 -25.65 -57.59 -43.70
C PRO A 223 -26.35 -57.68 -42.32
N ASN A 224 -26.02 -56.73 -41.43
CA ASN A 224 -26.86 -56.38 -40.28
C ASN A 224 -27.93 -55.38 -40.75
N SER A 225 -29.18 -55.47 -40.27
CA SER A 225 -30.27 -54.54 -40.59
C SER A 225 -30.09 -53.08 -40.17
N ILE A 226 -29.04 -52.73 -39.42
CA ILE A 226 -28.71 -51.35 -39.06
C ILE A 226 -27.47 -50.94 -39.85
N GLU A 227 -27.69 -50.20 -40.94
CA GLU A 227 -26.65 -49.82 -41.90
C GLU A 227 -25.95 -48.50 -41.55
N PHE A 228 -26.58 -47.65 -40.72
CA PHE A 228 -26.05 -46.36 -40.27
C PHE A 228 -26.56 -46.00 -38.87
N SER A 229 -25.85 -45.10 -38.17
CA SER A 229 -26.33 -44.58 -36.89
C SER A 229 -27.68 -43.89 -37.09
N THR A 230 -28.67 -44.30 -36.31
CA THR A 230 -30.03 -43.78 -36.38
C THR A 230 -30.56 -43.51 -34.98
N THR A 231 -31.44 -42.51 -34.88
CA THR A 231 -32.11 -42.15 -33.63
C THR A 231 -33.58 -42.49 -33.75
N VAL A 232 -34.09 -43.34 -32.85
CA VAL A 232 -35.53 -43.55 -32.69
C VAL A 232 -36.06 -42.41 -31.83
N ASN A 233 -36.77 -41.47 -32.48
CA ASN A 233 -37.40 -40.30 -31.86
C ASN A 233 -38.92 -40.36 -32.08
N PHE A 234 -39.69 -40.03 -31.05
CA PHE A 234 -41.15 -40.14 -31.08
C PHE A 234 -41.89 -38.81 -31.32
N GLY A 235 -41.17 -37.68 -31.43
CA GLY A 235 -41.67 -36.30 -31.45
C GLY A 235 -41.54 -35.49 -32.76
N THR A 236 -40.85 -35.95 -33.83
CA THR A 236 -40.75 -35.18 -35.10
C THR A 236 -40.89 -36.04 -36.36
N GLY A 237 -41.84 -35.71 -37.27
CA GLY A 237 -42.02 -36.36 -38.58
C GLY A 237 -43.23 -37.32 -38.71
N THR A 238 -43.40 -37.95 -39.89
CA THR A 238 -44.62 -38.61 -40.41
C THR A 238 -45.22 -39.78 -39.60
N THR A 239 -44.68 -40.11 -38.43
CA THR A 239 -45.14 -41.22 -37.60
C THR A 239 -45.73 -40.68 -36.29
N ILE A 240 -47.03 -40.41 -36.30
CA ILE A 240 -47.80 -39.95 -35.14
C ILE A 240 -48.02 -41.17 -34.21
N LEU A 241 -47.37 -41.22 -33.03
CA LEU A 241 -47.76 -42.17 -31.96
C LEU A 241 -49.21 -41.88 -31.53
N PRO A 242 -50.19 -42.78 -31.77
CA PRO A 242 -51.56 -42.58 -31.32
C PRO A 242 -51.66 -42.52 -29.79
N ASP A 243 -52.73 -41.90 -29.28
CA ASP A 243 -53.03 -41.78 -27.85
C ASP A 243 -53.64 -43.08 -27.30
N GLY A 244 -52.89 -44.18 -27.46
CA GLY A 244 -53.34 -45.52 -27.16
C GLY A 244 -52.31 -46.29 -26.32
N ALA A 245 -52.80 -47.34 -25.68
CA ALA A 245 -51.99 -48.33 -24.97
C ALA A 245 -51.30 -49.29 -25.95
N TYR A 246 -50.00 -49.55 -25.75
CA TYR A 246 -49.19 -50.46 -26.57
C TYR A 246 -48.94 -51.78 -25.80
N PHE A 247 -49.70 -52.83 -26.14
CA PHE A 247 -49.71 -54.13 -25.44
C PHE A 247 -48.69 -55.16 -25.97
N GLY A 248 -47.82 -54.74 -26.87
CA GLY A 248 -47.00 -55.61 -27.71
C GLY A 248 -45.77 -56.12 -26.99
N LYS A 249 -45.59 -57.44 -27.05
CA LYS A 249 -44.53 -58.18 -26.36
C LYS A 249 -43.27 -58.26 -27.21
N ALA A 250 -42.38 -57.27 -27.10
CA ALA A 250 -41.22 -57.12 -27.99
C ALA A 250 -40.20 -58.28 -27.89
N ASN A 251 -40.21 -59.04 -26.80
CA ASN A 251 -39.36 -60.23 -26.63
C ASN A 251 -39.92 -61.51 -27.30
N THR A 252 -41.12 -61.47 -27.89
CA THR A 252 -41.66 -62.59 -28.67
C THR A 252 -41.15 -62.56 -30.13
N PRO A 253 -40.96 -63.74 -30.77
CA PRO A 253 -40.57 -63.80 -32.19
C PRO A 253 -41.57 -63.05 -33.07
N PRO A 254 -41.12 -62.21 -34.02
CA PRO A 254 -42.02 -61.45 -34.88
C PRO A 254 -42.72 -62.37 -35.89
N LEU A 255 -43.88 -61.95 -36.42
CA LEU A 255 -44.53 -62.64 -37.55
C LEU A 255 -43.67 -62.55 -38.81
N ALA A 256 -43.92 -63.43 -39.78
CA ALA A 256 -43.28 -63.37 -41.10
C ALA A 256 -43.51 -61.97 -41.73
N GLY A 257 -42.42 -61.21 -41.91
CA GLY A 257 -42.47 -59.79 -42.30
C GLY A 257 -42.02 -58.78 -41.24
N GLY A 258 -41.60 -59.25 -40.05
CA GLY A 258 -40.87 -58.42 -39.07
C GLY A 258 -41.73 -57.57 -38.13
N ASN A 259 -43.06 -57.58 -38.28
CA ASN A 259 -43.96 -56.76 -37.46
C ASN A 259 -44.57 -57.55 -36.30
N CYS A 260 -44.89 -56.86 -35.20
CA CYS A 260 -45.77 -57.38 -34.15
C CYS A 260 -47.21 -57.52 -34.70
N THR A 261 -48.00 -58.42 -34.12
CA THR A 261 -49.44 -58.54 -34.40
C THR A 261 -50.16 -57.20 -34.18
N SER A 262 -50.93 -56.77 -35.19
CA SER A 262 -51.88 -55.64 -35.23
C SER A 262 -51.75 -54.52 -34.16
N GLY A 263 -50.84 -53.57 -34.37
CA GLY A 263 -50.86 -52.27 -33.66
C GLY A 263 -50.37 -52.28 -32.21
N ASP A 264 -49.88 -53.42 -31.71
CA ASP A 264 -49.61 -53.58 -30.28
C ASP A 264 -48.21 -53.12 -29.83
N CYS A 265 -47.20 -53.03 -30.71
CA CYS A 265 -45.85 -52.56 -30.37
C CYS A 265 -45.40 -51.38 -31.25
N VAL A 266 -44.38 -50.63 -30.81
CA VAL A 266 -43.82 -49.53 -31.59
C VAL A 266 -42.69 -50.05 -32.47
N VAL A 267 -42.81 -49.87 -33.78
CA VAL A 267 -41.77 -50.23 -34.76
C VAL A 267 -41.31 -48.96 -35.49
N GLN A 268 -40.05 -48.59 -35.36
CA GLN A 268 -39.49 -47.39 -35.98
C GLN A 268 -37.99 -47.57 -36.23
N ASN A 269 -37.51 -47.12 -37.40
CA ASN A 269 -36.10 -47.15 -37.80
C ASN A 269 -35.43 -48.55 -37.64
N GLY A 270 -36.16 -49.62 -37.97
CA GLY A 270 -35.66 -50.99 -37.88
C GLY A 270 -35.64 -51.58 -36.46
N MET A 271 -36.15 -50.85 -35.46
CA MET A 271 -36.22 -51.26 -34.06
C MET A 271 -37.67 -51.59 -33.66
N ILE A 272 -37.83 -52.58 -32.79
CA ILE A 272 -39.07 -52.97 -32.13
C ILE A 272 -38.97 -52.60 -30.65
N ILE A 273 -39.98 -51.89 -30.14
CA ILE A 273 -40.07 -51.41 -28.77
C ILE A 273 -41.44 -51.80 -28.20
N GLY A 274 -41.44 -52.41 -27.02
CA GLY A 274 -42.66 -52.87 -26.36
C GLY A 274 -42.40 -53.40 -24.95
N THR A 275 -43.40 -54.04 -24.34
CA THR A 275 -43.24 -54.69 -23.03
C THR A 275 -42.63 -56.09 -23.17
N ILE A 276 -42.18 -56.67 -22.06
CA ILE A 276 -41.86 -58.10 -22.01
C ILE A 276 -43.13 -58.94 -21.89
N SER A 277 -43.10 -60.18 -22.41
CA SER A 277 -44.21 -61.12 -22.26
C SER A 277 -44.34 -61.63 -20.82
N ASP A 278 -45.26 -61.05 -20.05
CA ASP A 278 -45.69 -61.55 -18.73
C ASP A 278 -47.01 -62.36 -18.85
N PRO A 279 -47.06 -63.62 -18.38
CA PRO A 279 -48.30 -64.40 -18.33
C PRO A 279 -49.20 -64.06 -17.13
N THR A 280 -48.68 -63.39 -16.09
CA THR A 280 -49.40 -63.03 -14.86
C THR A 280 -50.20 -61.73 -15.01
N GLN A 281 -49.80 -60.84 -15.93
CA GLN A 281 -50.54 -59.63 -16.29
C GLN A 281 -50.68 -59.49 -17.80
N GLN A 282 -51.77 -60.07 -18.33
CA GLN A 282 -52.05 -60.07 -19.77
C GLN A 282 -52.39 -58.67 -20.35
N GLY A 283 -52.63 -57.67 -19.49
CA GLY A 283 -52.97 -56.31 -19.88
C GLY A 283 -51.82 -55.29 -19.75
N ALA A 284 -50.60 -55.71 -19.43
CA ALA A 284 -49.45 -54.81 -19.28
C ALA A 284 -49.13 -54.09 -20.60
N HIS A 285 -49.00 -52.76 -20.56
CA HIS A 285 -48.79 -51.94 -21.75
C HIS A 285 -47.90 -50.72 -21.50
N LEU A 286 -47.42 -50.13 -22.59
CA LEU A 286 -46.79 -48.81 -22.58
C LEU A 286 -47.79 -47.74 -23.01
N HIS A 287 -47.54 -46.49 -22.65
CA HIS A 287 -48.34 -45.34 -23.06
C HIS A 287 -47.50 -44.31 -23.81
N ARG A 288 -48.19 -43.41 -24.51
CA ARG A 288 -47.59 -42.14 -24.93
C ARG A 288 -47.59 -41.16 -23.74
N GLY A 289 -46.42 -40.72 -23.30
CA GLY A 289 -46.25 -39.61 -22.35
C GLY A 289 -45.90 -38.29 -23.06
N GLY A 290 -46.20 -37.15 -22.43
CA GLY A 290 -45.94 -35.82 -22.98
C GLY A 290 -47.12 -35.16 -23.72
N SER A 291 -46.89 -34.01 -24.34
CA SER A 291 -47.93 -33.22 -25.04
C SER A 291 -48.07 -33.62 -26.52
N SER A 292 -49.08 -33.09 -27.22
CA SER A 292 -49.30 -33.41 -28.64
C SER A 292 -48.12 -33.08 -29.56
N ALA A 293 -47.22 -32.18 -29.14
CA ALA A 293 -46.03 -31.73 -29.86
C ALA A 293 -44.70 -32.35 -29.40
N ASN A 294 -44.66 -33.01 -28.23
CA ASN A 294 -43.46 -33.68 -27.72
C ASN A 294 -43.88 -35.00 -27.07
N ARG A 295 -43.68 -36.10 -27.78
CA ARG A 295 -44.20 -37.43 -27.42
C ARG A 295 -43.04 -38.29 -27.00
N GLN A 296 -43.16 -38.94 -25.85
CA GLN A 296 -42.16 -39.86 -25.30
C GLN A 296 -42.86 -41.18 -24.97
N ILE A 297 -42.15 -42.31 -25.01
CA ILE A 297 -42.72 -43.59 -24.56
C ILE A 297 -42.70 -43.60 -23.04
N ASN A 298 -43.88 -43.78 -22.43
CA ASN A 298 -44.07 -43.89 -20.99
C ASN A 298 -44.27 -45.35 -20.58
N HIS A 299 -43.52 -45.77 -19.56
CA HIS A 299 -43.67 -47.03 -18.85
C HIS A 299 -44.24 -46.76 -17.46
N HIS A 300 -45.22 -47.59 -17.04
CA HIS A 300 -45.85 -47.54 -15.73
C HIS A 300 -45.64 -48.87 -14.98
N ASN A 301 -45.85 -48.88 -13.66
CA ASN A 301 -45.48 -49.96 -12.74
C ASN A 301 -46.19 -51.32 -12.98
N ASP A 302 -47.23 -51.35 -13.80
CA ASP A 302 -47.96 -52.55 -14.24
C ASP A 302 -47.34 -53.21 -15.49
N ALA A 303 -46.30 -52.62 -16.08
CA ALA A 303 -45.50 -53.24 -17.12
C ALA A 303 -44.15 -53.73 -16.58
N GLY A 304 -43.68 -54.90 -17.02
CA GLY A 304 -42.38 -55.47 -16.62
C GLY A 304 -41.13 -54.79 -17.21
N GLY A 305 -41.25 -53.56 -17.73
CA GLY A 305 -40.15 -52.78 -18.33
C GLY A 305 -40.22 -52.64 -19.85
N ILE A 306 -39.38 -51.78 -20.41
CA ILE A 306 -39.29 -51.47 -21.84
C ILE A 306 -38.23 -52.38 -22.48
N TYR A 307 -38.63 -53.15 -23.49
CA TYR A 307 -37.75 -54.06 -24.22
C TYR A 307 -37.56 -53.58 -25.66
N ILE A 308 -36.30 -53.49 -26.09
CA ILE A 308 -35.87 -52.91 -27.37
C ILE A 308 -35.02 -53.94 -28.12
N ARG A 309 -35.32 -54.23 -29.38
CA ARG A 309 -34.48 -55.08 -30.25
C ARG A 309 -34.61 -54.67 -31.70
N SER A 310 -33.72 -55.14 -32.57
CA SER A 310 -33.91 -54.96 -34.01
C SER A 310 -35.01 -55.90 -34.54
N VAL A 311 -35.65 -55.49 -35.64
CA VAL A 311 -36.73 -56.24 -36.30
C VAL A 311 -36.28 -57.64 -36.72
N ASP A 312 -35.07 -57.76 -37.27
CA ASP A 312 -34.49 -59.01 -37.79
C ASP A 312 -33.63 -59.78 -36.78
N SER A 313 -33.52 -59.30 -35.53
CA SER A 313 -32.66 -59.87 -34.48
C SER A 313 -31.14 -59.72 -34.72
N SER A 314 -30.73 -58.78 -35.58
CA SER A 314 -29.33 -58.35 -35.74
C SER A 314 -28.72 -57.77 -34.45
N ALA A 315 -27.38 -57.71 -34.39
CA ALA A 315 -26.68 -57.01 -33.31
C ALA A 315 -26.52 -55.52 -33.65
N PHE A 316 -26.65 -54.66 -32.65
CA PHE A 316 -26.52 -53.22 -32.72
C PHE A 316 -25.76 -52.68 -31.52
N SER A 317 -25.27 -51.46 -31.64
CA SER A 317 -24.71 -50.71 -30.53
C SER A 317 -25.74 -49.71 -30.04
N LEU A 318 -26.04 -49.72 -28.75
CA LEU A 318 -26.94 -48.75 -28.13
C LEU A 318 -26.08 -47.63 -27.53
N ASN A 319 -26.05 -46.46 -28.17
CA ASN A 319 -25.10 -45.39 -27.84
C ASN A 319 -25.61 -44.49 -26.71
N SER A 320 -26.85 -44.03 -26.83
CA SER A 320 -27.48 -43.14 -25.86
C SER A 320 -28.99 -43.17 -25.98
N MET A 321 -29.68 -42.67 -24.95
CA MET A 321 -31.12 -42.43 -25.01
C MET A 321 -31.49 -41.29 -24.07
N LYS A 322 -32.51 -40.50 -24.41
CA LYS A 322 -33.04 -39.48 -23.52
C LYS A 322 -33.98 -40.13 -22.51
N ILE A 323 -33.65 -39.97 -21.24
CA ILE A 323 -34.39 -40.52 -20.12
C ILE A 323 -34.93 -39.38 -19.28
N ASN A 324 -36.20 -39.47 -18.91
CA ASN A 324 -36.77 -38.72 -17.80
C ASN A 324 -37.41 -39.73 -16.83
N ALA A 325 -36.65 -40.08 -15.80
CA ALA A 325 -37.05 -40.94 -14.69
C ALA A 325 -37.56 -40.12 -13.49
N SER A 326 -38.01 -38.88 -13.72
CA SER A 326 -38.54 -37.94 -12.72
C SER A 326 -40.04 -37.66 -12.92
N TYR A 327 -40.71 -38.33 -13.87
CA TYR A 327 -42.05 -37.97 -14.32
C TYR A 327 -43.17 -38.56 -13.43
N ASP A 328 -43.35 -37.96 -12.24
CA ASP A 328 -44.62 -37.42 -11.71
C ASP A 328 -44.34 -36.79 -10.32
N GLU A 329 -44.47 -35.46 -10.18
CA GLU A 329 -44.15 -34.75 -8.93
C GLU A 329 -45.11 -35.06 -7.76
N GLU A 330 -46.21 -35.78 -7.98
CA GLU A 330 -47.21 -36.00 -6.93
C GLU A 330 -47.41 -37.46 -6.46
N ALA A 331 -46.69 -38.47 -6.98
CA ALA A 331 -46.91 -39.85 -6.52
C ALA A 331 -45.75 -40.85 -6.61
N ASN A 332 -44.49 -40.45 -6.90
CA ASN A 332 -43.34 -41.38 -6.85
C ASN A 332 -42.80 -41.55 -5.42
N PRO A 333 -43.02 -42.70 -4.75
CA PRO A 333 -42.64 -42.91 -3.35
C PRO A 333 -41.12 -43.10 -3.15
N PHE A 334 -40.35 -43.28 -4.24
CA PHE A 334 -38.91 -43.55 -4.18
C PHE A 334 -38.08 -42.45 -4.84
N THR A 335 -38.44 -41.19 -4.56
CA THR A 335 -37.70 -40.00 -5.01
C THR A 335 -36.53 -39.71 -4.05
N PRO A 336 -35.32 -39.35 -4.55
CA PRO A 336 -34.21 -38.96 -3.69
C PRO A 336 -34.62 -37.86 -2.69
N GLY A 337 -34.57 -38.18 -1.39
CA GLY A 337 -34.98 -37.28 -0.31
C GLY A 337 -36.34 -37.58 0.35
N GLN A 338 -37.14 -38.52 -0.16
CA GLN A 338 -38.40 -38.96 0.46
C GLN A 338 -38.20 -40.15 1.44
N PRO A 339 -39.00 -40.29 2.51
CA PRO A 339 -38.91 -41.40 3.45
C PRO A 339 -39.17 -42.75 2.76
N GLY A 340 -38.19 -43.66 2.80
CA GLY A 340 -38.27 -44.97 2.14
C GLY A 340 -37.44 -45.09 0.85
N TYR A 341 -36.78 -44.02 0.41
CA TYR A 341 -35.80 -44.10 -0.68
C TYR A 341 -34.46 -44.72 -0.23
N ASP A 342 -34.00 -45.75 -0.94
CA ASP A 342 -32.64 -46.31 -0.82
C ASP A 342 -32.01 -46.34 -2.22
N ALA A 343 -30.96 -45.56 -2.45
CA ALA A 343 -30.28 -45.47 -3.75
C ALA A 343 -29.71 -46.81 -4.23
N ASN A 344 -29.45 -47.76 -3.33
CA ASN A 344 -28.98 -49.10 -3.66
C ASN A 344 -30.10 -50.10 -3.96
N GLN A 345 -31.37 -49.71 -3.76
CA GLN A 345 -32.53 -50.57 -4.04
C GLN A 345 -33.49 -49.94 -5.06
N HIS A 346 -33.50 -48.61 -5.18
CA HIS A 346 -34.43 -47.83 -5.98
C HIS A 346 -33.70 -47.06 -7.10
N PHE A 347 -33.34 -47.81 -8.14
CA PHE A 347 -32.65 -47.31 -9.32
C PHE A 347 -33.11 -48.07 -10.56
N TRP A 348 -32.83 -47.51 -11.73
CA TRP A 348 -33.15 -48.15 -13.01
C TRP A 348 -31.93 -48.90 -13.56
N LYS A 349 -32.19 -50.03 -14.20
CA LYS A 349 -31.17 -50.87 -14.85
C LYS A 349 -31.46 -50.94 -16.34
N VAL A 350 -30.41 -50.86 -17.15
CA VAL A 350 -30.40 -51.26 -18.55
C VAL A 350 -29.58 -52.52 -18.66
N LEU A 351 -30.17 -53.58 -19.21
CA LEU A 351 -29.52 -54.84 -19.55
C LEU A 351 -29.43 -54.95 -21.06
N GLY A 352 -28.26 -55.29 -21.60
CA GLY A 352 -28.07 -55.63 -23.00
C GLY A 352 -27.80 -57.12 -23.16
N PHE A 353 -28.42 -57.75 -24.15
CA PHE A 353 -28.37 -59.19 -24.38
C PHE A 353 -27.76 -59.53 -25.73
N ASN A 354 -26.99 -60.62 -25.81
CA ASN A 354 -26.47 -61.18 -27.06
C ASN A 354 -27.48 -62.05 -27.83
N SER A 355 -28.70 -62.18 -27.31
CA SER A 355 -29.86 -62.81 -27.96
C SER A 355 -31.01 -61.82 -28.04
N ALA A 356 -31.67 -61.74 -29.19
CA ALA A 356 -32.82 -60.87 -29.39
C ALA A 356 -34.08 -61.40 -28.70
N VAL A 357 -34.19 -62.72 -28.56
CA VAL A 357 -35.33 -63.42 -27.95
C VAL A 357 -34.90 -63.98 -26.60
N ASN A 358 -35.53 -63.51 -25.53
CA ASN A 358 -35.28 -63.93 -24.15
C ASN A 358 -36.61 -64.29 -23.49
N THR A 359 -37.01 -65.57 -23.60
CA THR A 359 -38.34 -66.07 -23.23
C THR A 359 -38.61 -66.14 -21.72
N ASN A 360 -37.58 -66.08 -20.89
CA ASN A 360 -37.66 -66.34 -19.44
C ASN A 360 -37.52 -65.07 -18.58
N LEU A 361 -37.65 -63.86 -19.16
CA LEU A 361 -37.52 -62.60 -18.42
C LEU A 361 -38.68 -62.36 -17.43
N ALA A 362 -39.81 -63.07 -17.58
CA ALA A 362 -41.02 -62.87 -16.79
C ALA A 362 -41.10 -63.65 -15.47
N ASP A 363 -40.24 -64.65 -15.22
CA ASP A 363 -40.47 -65.57 -14.09
C ASP A 363 -39.77 -65.19 -12.78
N ASN A 364 -38.68 -64.41 -12.74
CA ASN A 364 -38.00 -64.00 -11.50
C ASN A 364 -37.06 -62.82 -11.74
N ASP A 365 -37.32 -61.64 -11.16
CA ASP A 365 -36.24 -60.65 -10.95
C ASP A 365 -35.19 -61.30 -10.04
N LYS A 366 -33.97 -61.43 -10.54
CA LYS A 366 -32.84 -61.87 -9.73
C LYS A 366 -32.05 -60.61 -9.39
N THR A 367 -31.62 -60.48 -8.14
CA THR A 367 -31.21 -59.21 -7.53
C THR A 367 -29.88 -58.62 -8.07
N GLY A 368 -29.27 -59.22 -9.08
CA GLY A 368 -27.92 -58.93 -9.58
C GLY A 368 -27.81 -58.33 -10.98
N ASN A 369 -26.56 -58.25 -11.43
CA ASN A 369 -26.06 -57.72 -12.72
C ASN A 369 -26.23 -58.76 -13.85
N CYS A 370 -25.57 -58.59 -15.00
CA CYS A 370 -25.68 -59.54 -16.14
C CYS A 370 -25.42 -61.02 -15.80
N ALA A 371 -24.76 -61.36 -14.69
CA ALA A 371 -24.39 -62.74 -14.36
C ALA A 371 -25.59 -63.69 -14.18
N GLU A 372 -26.79 -63.15 -13.96
CA GLU A 372 -27.97 -63.94 -13.61
C GLU A 372 -28.86 -64.29 -14.82
N TYR A 373 -28.50 -63.75 -15.99
CA TYR A 373 -29.14 -63.99 -17.28
C TYR A 373 -28.11 -64.55 -18.27
N SER A 374 -28.32 -65.77 -18.76
CA SER A 374 -27.36 -66.49 -19.61
C SER A 374 -27.00 -65.78 -20.92
N THR A 375 -27.81 -64.83 -21.36
CA THR A 375 -27.66 -64.06 -22.60
C THR A 375 -27.30 -62.59 -22.36
N CYS A 376 -27.19 -62.12 -21.11
CA CYS A 376 -26.85 -60.71 -20.83
C CYS A 376 -25.35 -60.48 -21.00
N THR A 377 -25.00 -59.45 -21.76
CA THR A 377 -23.62 -59.07 -22.08
C THR A 377 -23.30 -57.62 -21.75
N ALA A 378 -24.30 -56.79 -21.47
CA ALA A 378 -24.11 -55.38 -21.11
C ALA A 378 -24.97 -54.98 -19.91
N TYR A 379 -24.40 -54.20 -18.99
CA TYR A 379 -25.08 -53.77 -17.77
C TYR A 379 -24.74 -52.31 -17.46
N GLN A 380 -25.77 -51.48 -17.22
CA GLN A 380 -25.59 -50.13 -16.71
C GLN A 380 -26.80 -49.73 -15.87
N THR A 381 -26.55 -48.90 -14.86
CA THR A 381 -27.57 -48.41 -13.92
C THR A 381 -27.63 -46.90 -13.96
N PHE A 382 -28.79 -46.33 -13.65
CA PHE A 382 -28.95 -44.89 -13.45
C PHE A 382 -29.96 -44.62 -12.34
N ALA A 383 -29.81 -43.47 -11.67
CA ALA A 383 -30.60 -43.12 -10.51
C ALA A 383 -32.09 -42.91 -10.86
N ASN A 384 -32.99 -43.29 -9.95
CA ASN A 384 -34.39 -42.84 -10.01
C ASN A 384 -34.40 -41.31 -9.85
N GLY A 385 -34.99 -40.58 -10.80
CA GLY A 385 -34.88 -39.12 -10.91
C GLY A 385 -33.88 -38.60 -11.96
N PHE A 386 -33.17 -39.48 -12.68
CA PHE A 386 -32.31 -39.04 -13.79
C PHE A 386 -33.14 -38.38 -14.90
N ASN A 387 -32.77 -37.15 -15.28
CA ASN A 387 -33.38 -36.41 -16.38
C ASN A 387 -32.30 -35.85 -17.30
N GLY A 388 -32.19 -36.40 -18.51
CA GLY A 388 -31.16 -36.03 -19.49
C GLY A 388 -30.86 -37.15 -20.48
N THR A 389 -29.81 -36.98 -21.28
CA THR A 389 -29.34 -38.02 -22.20
C THR A 389 -28.43 -39.00 -21.46
N LEU A 390 -28.91 -40.24 -21.26
CA LEU A 390 -28.11 -41.32 -20.72
C LEU A 390 -27.17 -41.83 -21.82
N SER A 391 -25.86 -41.66 -21.63
CA SER A 391 -24.83 -42.25 -22.50
C SER A 391 -24.49 -43.66 -22.00
N LEU A 392 -24.57 -44.64 -22.91
CA LEU A 392 -24.38 -46.05 -22.58
C LEU A 392 -22.89 -46.40 -22.74
N ASN A 393 -22.36 -47.18 -21.80
CA ASN A 393 -20.95 -47.57 -21.79
C ASN A 393 -20.62 -48.53 -22.95
N SER A 394 -19.34 -48.76 -23.19
CA SER A 394 -18.88 -49.58 -24.32
C SER A 394 -19.38 -51.03 -24.30
N ALA A 395 -19.88 -51.56 -23.19
CA ALA A 395 -20.44 -52.91 -23.14
C ALA A 395 -21.74 -53.02 -23.94
N PHE A 396 -22.45 -51.92 -24.19
CA PHE A 396 -23.64 -51.86 -25.03
C PHE A 396 -23.34 -51.81 -26.53
N GLN A 397 -22.07 -51.94 -26.91
CA GLN A 397 -21.66 -52.19 -28.28
C GLN A 397 -21.85 -53.68 -28.57
N ASN A 398 -22.55 -54.03 -29.67
CA ASN A 398 -22.79 -55.42 -30.10
C ASN A 398 -23.82 -56.23 -29.28
N ILE A 399 -24.93 -55.60 -28.89
CA ILE A 399 -26.07 -56.28 -28.25
C ILE A 399 -27.18 -56.57 -29.28
N LYS A 400 -27.96 -57.61 -29.11
CA LYS A 400 -29.12 -57.96 -29.96
C LYS A 400 -30.46 -57.51 -29.38
N ALA A 401 -30.50 -57.18 -28.09
CA ALA A 401 -31.64 -56.57 -27.42
C ALA A 401 -31.19 -55.80 -26.18
N ALA A 402 -32.01 -54.84 -25.76
CA ALA A 402 -31.88 -54.13 -24.49
C ALA A 402 -33.18 -54.19 -23.70
N TRP A 403 -33.09 -54.26 -22.38
CA TRP A 403 -34.24 -54.22 -21.47
C TRP A 403 -34.00 -53.19 -20.38
N ILE A 404 -34.95 -52.27 -20.22
CA ILE A 404 -34.92 -51.19 -19.24
C ILE A 404 -36.01 -51.47 -18.22
N HIS A 405 -35.65 -51.64 -16.95
CA HIS A 405 -36.60 -51.90 -15.88
C HIS A 405 -36.11 -51.34 -14.53
N PHE A 406 -37.04 -51.21 -13.58
CA PHE A 406 -36.74 -50.75 -12.24
C PHE A 406 -36.19 -51.90 -11.40
N ALA A 407 -35.11 -51.65 -10.64
CA ALA A 407 -34.44 -52.69 -9.88
C ALA A 407 -35.34 -53.25 -8.76
N ASN A 408 -35.35 -54.58 -8.59
CA ASN A 408 -36.03 -55.30 -7.51
C ASN A 408 -37.58 -55.36 -7.60
N PHE A 409 -38.18 -54.97 -8.72
CA PHE A 409 -39.64 -54.95 -8.91
C PHE A 409 -40.06 -55.51 -10.28
N ASN A 410 -40.09 -56.84 -10.45
CA ASN A 410 -40.64 -57.48 -11.67
C ASN A 410 -41.88 -58.35 -11.41
N ASN A 411 -42.70 -58.04 -10.41
CA ASN A 411 -43.99 -58.73 -10.25
C ASN A 411 -45.02 -57.73 -9.72
N VAL A 412 -46.04 -57.46 -10.52
CA VAL A 412 -47.06 -56.43 -10.24
C VAL A 412 -47.94 -56.80 -9.03
N GLY A 413 -47.79 -58.01 -8.48
CA GLY A 413 -48.42 -58.43 -7.23
C GLY A 413 -47.67 -58.10 -5.93
N LYS A 414 -46.47 -57.49 -5.98
CA LYS A 414 -45.67 -57.14 -4.78
C LYS A 414 -45.50 -55.64 -4.54
N ILE A 415 -46.10 -54.80 -5.36
CA ILE A 415 -46.17 -53.36 -5.13
C ILE A 415 -47.48 -53.10 -4.36
N PRO A 416 -47.45 -52.61 -3.11
CA PRO A 416 -48.65 -52.18 -2.40
C PRO A 416 -49.50 -51.28 -3.29
N ASN A 417 -50.80 -51.54 -3.35
CA ASN A 417 -51.75 -50.68 -4.06
C ASN A 417 -51.50 -49.23 -3.62
N ASP A 418 -51.34 -48.34 -4.60
CA ASP A 418 -51.15 -46.87 -4.48
C ASP A 418 -49.71 -46.33 -4.62
N MET A 419 -48.72 -47.14 -5.06
CA MET A 419 -47.35 -46.65 -5.37
C MET A 419 -47.02 -46.70 -6.87
N ALA A 420 -46.82 -45.54 -7.51
CA ALA A 420 -46.51 -45.43 -8.95
C ALA A 420 -45.06 -44.97 -9.20
N PHE A 421 -44.35 -45.60 -10.15
CA PHE A 421 -43.05 -45.12 -10.67
C PHE A 421 -43.05 -45.25 -12.19
N ASN A 422 -42.60 -44.19 -12.87
CA ASN A 422 -42.69 -44.06 -14.33
C ASN A 422 -41.34 -43.66 -14.93
N ILE A 423 -41.12 -44.03 -16.18
CA ILE A 423 -39.99 -43.55 -16.98
C ILE A 423 -40.46 -43.15 -18.37
N LEU A 424 -40.02 -41.96 -18.80
CA LEU A 424 -40.17 -41.48 -20.17
C LEU A 424 -38.87 -41.70 -20.94
N VAL A 425 -38.97 -42.31 -22.12
CA VAL A 425 -37.83 -42.57 -23.01
C VAL A 425 -38.08 -41.96 -24.40
N ASP A 426 -37.07 -41.26 -24.93
CA ASP A 426 -37.06 -40.69 -26.28
C ASP A 426 -35.62 -40.63 -26.83
N ASP A 427 -35.44 -40.22 -28.08
CA ASP A 427 -34.13 -40.07 -28.75
C ASP A 427 -33.16 -41.26 -28.54
N ILE A 428 -33.64 -42.48 -28.78
CA ILE A 428 -32.86 -43.71 -28.63
C ILE A 428 -31.88 -43.82 -29.80
N ASN A 429 -30.60 -43.52 -29.56
CA ASN A 429 -29.54 -43.52 -30.56
C ASN A 429 -28.88 -44.90 -30.62
N VAL A 430 -29.00 -45.54 -31.78
CA VAL A 430 -28.38 -46.84 -32.09
C VAL A 430 -27.41 -46.69 -33.25
N SER A 431 -26.27 -47.38 -33.19
CA SER A 431 -25.29 -47.45 -34.27
C SER A 431 -25.08 -48.90 -34.74
N PRO A 432 -24.61 -49.10 -35.99
CA PRO A 432 -24.17 -50.41 -36.45
C PRO A 432 -23.07 -50.93 -35.52
N SER A 433 -23.19 -52.17 -35.06
CA SER A 433 -22.06 -52.82 -34.38
C SER A 433 -21.08 -53.37 -35.42
N VAL A 434 -19.84 -52.89 -35.39
CA VAL A 434 -18.78 -53.36 -36.28
C VAL A 434 -18.04 -54.52 -35.61
N ILE A 435 -18.16 -55.72 -36.17
CA ILE A 435 -17.20 -56.81 -35.95
C ILE A 435 -16.15 -56.70 -37.05
N TRP A 436 -14.91 -56.35 -36.70
CA TRP A 436 -13.78 -56.55 -37.61
C TRP A 436 -13.36 -58.02 -37.55
N VAL A 437 -13.76 -58.83 -38.55
CA VAL A 437 -13.16 -60.16 -38.77
C VAL A 437 -11.99 -59.98 -39.74
N ALA A 438 -10.77 -60.19 -39.25
CA ALA A 438 -9.62 -60.40 -40.13
C ALA A 438 -9.81 -61.74 -40.86
N TRP A 439 -9.63 -61.74 -42.19
CA TRP A 439 -9.80 -62.93 -43.03
C TRP A 439 -8.80 -64.02 -42.60
N ASN A 440 -9.28 -65.25 -42.47
CA ASN A 440 -8.46 -66.43 -42.22
C ASN A 440 -8.10 -67.14 -43.54
N ALA A 441 -7.07 -67.99 -43.52
CA ALA A 441 -6.44 -68.58 -44.71
C ALA A 441 -7.42 -69.31 -45.66
N ASP A 442 -8.54 -69.83 -45.15
CA ASP A 442 -9.58 -70.47 -45.98
C ASP A 442 -10.42 -69.44 -46.77
N GLN A 443 -10.63 -68.25 -46.23
CA GLN A 443 -11.35 -67.17 -46.91
C GLN A 443 -10.46 -66.45 -47.94
N ASP A 444 -9.16 -66.31 -47.67
CA ASP A 444 -8.20 -65.83 -48.67
C ASP A 444 -8.11 -66.80 -49.86
N SER A 445 -8.24 -68.10 -49.60
CA SER A 445 -8.30 -69.13 -50.65
C SER A 445 -9.60 -69.06 -51.46
N PHE A 446 -10.74 -68.76 -50.81
CA PHE A 446 -12.02 -68.50 -51.50
C PHE A 446 -11.96 -67.23 -52.35
N ARG A 447 -11.38 -66.15 -51.81
CA ARG A 447 -11.21 -64.87 -52.53
C ARG A 447 -10.28 -65.02 -53.72
N ALA A 448 -9.17 -65.75 -53.57
CA ALA A 448 -8.28 -66.07 -54.67
C ALA A 448 -8.95 -66.96 -55.74
N ALA A 449 -9.83 -67.89 -55.33
CA ALA A 449 -10.60 -68.71 -56.27
C ALA A 449 -11.68 -67.91 -57.01
N LEU A 450 -12.34 -66.98 -56.33
CA LEU A 450 -13.33 -66.07 -56.92
C LEU A 450 -12.68 -65.06 -57.86
N ASP A 451 -11.55 -64.47 -57.46
CA ASP A 451 -10.74 -63.61 -58.32
C ASP A 451 -10.26 -64.37 -59.55
N ALA A 452 -9.81 -65.62 -59.42
CA ALA A 452 -9.43 -66.46 -60.56
C ALA A 452 -10.61 -66.81 -61.49
N GLN A 453 -11.82 -67.03 -60.94
CA GLN A 453 -13.03 -67.24 -61.75
C GLN A 453 -13.48 -65.96 -62.44
N TYR A 454 -13.41 -64.83 -61.75
CA TYR A 454 -13.73 -63.52 -62.30
C TYR A 454 -12.77 -63.13 -63.43
N ASP A 455 -11.47 -63.29 -63.21
CA ASP A 455 -10.44 -63.02 -64.21
C ASP A 455 -10.60 -63.94 -65.43
N ALA A 456 -11.03 -65.20 -65.21
CA ALA A 456 -11.38 -66.11 -66.30
C ALA A 456 -12.63 -65.67 -67.07
N LEU A 457 -13.66 -65.15 -66.40
CA LEU A 457 -14.89 -64.63 -67.03
C LEU A 457 -14.61 -63.34 -67.81
N ILE A 458 -13.80 -62.43 -67.26
CA ILE A 458 -13.34 -61.22 -67.95
C ILE A 458 -12.50 -61.61 -69.17
N ALA A 459 -11.53 -62.52 -69.03
CA ALA A 459 -10.72 -62.99 -70.14
C ALA A 459 -11.58 -63.66 -71.25
N ALA A 460 -12.60 -64.42 -70.88
CA ALA A 460 -13.55 -64.99 -71.83
C ALA A 460 -14.40 -63.91 -72.53
N ARG A 461 -14.83 -62.85 -71.81
CA ARG A 461 -15.56 -61.73 -72.40
C ARG A 461 -14.67 -60.88 -73.30
N THR A 462 -13.41 -60.65 -72.92
CA THR A 462 -12.40 -59.99 -73.77
C THR A 462 -12.13 -60.80 -75.03
N ALA A 463 -11.99 -62.13 -74.92
CA ALA A 463 -11.82 -62.99 -76.10
C ALA A 463 -13.03 -63.00 -77.03
N LEU A 464 -14.26 -62.97 -76.50
CA LEU A 464 -15.50 -62.82 -77.28
C LEU A 464 -15.61 -61.45 -77.95
N LYS A 465 -15.22 -60.39 -77.25
CA LYS A 465 -15.14 -59.03 -77.78
C LYS A 465 -14.11 -58.98 -78.92
N ASP A 466 -12.91 -59.52 -78.71
CA ASP A 466 -11.86 -59.57 -79.72
C ASP A 466 -12.30 -60.42 -80.93
N GLN A 467 -13.03 -61.53 -80.72
CA GLN A 467 -13.64 -62.31 -81.81
C GLN A 467 -14.75 -61.54 -82.54
N ASN A 468 -15.60 -60.78 -81.84
CA ASN A 468 -16.62 -59.92 -82.46
C ASN A 468 -15.99 -58.76 -83.23
N ILE A 469 -14.91 -58.17 -82.73
CA ILE A 469 -14.13 -57.14 -83.43
C ILE A 469 -13.45 -57.74 -84.68
N LEU A 470 -12.86 -58.94 -84.58
CA LEU A 470 -12.30 -59.67 -85.73
C LEU A 470 -13.36 -60.02 -86.79
N SER A 471 -14.62 -60.23 -86.38
CA SER A 471 -15.75 -60.49 -87.29
C SER A 471 -16.19 -59.26 -88.10
N LEU A 472 -15.76 -58.05 -87.73
CA LEU A 472 -15.99 -56.83 -88.50
C LEU A 472 -15.10 -56.70 -89.75
N ASN A 473 -14.17 -57.64 -89.97
CA ASN A 473 -13.28 -57.70 -91.14
C ASN A 473 -12.46 -56.41 -91.34
N LEU A 474 -11.97 -55.86 -90.22
CA LEU A 474 -11.12 -54.66 -90.17
C LEU A 474 -9.76 -54.92 -90.83
N ASP A 475 -9.19 -53.91 -91.48
CA ASP A 475 -7.82 -54.01 -92.00
C ASP A 475 -6.76 -53.90 -90.87
N ASN A 476 -5.52 -54.24 -91.20
CA ASN A 476 -4.43 -54.27 -90.21
C ASN A 476 -4.12 -52.88 -89.63
N ASP A 477 -4.38 -51.80 -90.39
CA ASP A 477 -4.12 -50.43 -89.94
C ASP A 477 -5.19 -49.98 -88.92
N ALA A 478 -6.46 -50.37 -89.10
CA ALA A 478 -7.54 -50.13 -88.15
C ALA A 478 -7.37 -50.88 -86.82
N ILE A 479 -6.80 -52.10 -86.86
CA ILE A 479 -6.50 -52.89 -85.65
C ILE A 479 -5.38 -52.24 -84.82
N ALA A 480 -4.34 -51.72 -85.47
CA ALA A 480 -3.26 -51.00 -84.80
C ALA A 480 -3.75 -49.68 -84.16
N ALA A 481 -4.57 -48.91 -84.90
CA ALA A 481 -5.15 -47.67 -84.41
C ALA A 481 -6.07 -47.87 -83.18
N TYR A 482 -6.81 -48.98 -83.10
CA TYR A 482 -7.61 -49.36 -81.93
C TYR A 482 -6.74 -49.58 -80.68
N GLY A 483 -5.62 -50.31 -80.83
CA GLY A 483 -4.68 -50.57 -79.74
C GLY A 483 -4.01 -49.30 -79.20
N ASP A 484 -3.66 -48.37 -80.09
CA ASP A 484 -3.06 -47.09 -79.74
C ASP A 484 -4.05 -46.16 -79.00
N ALA A 485 -5.30 -46.06 -79.48
CA ALA A 485 -6.35 -45.26 -78.84
C ALA A 485 -6.66 -45.73 -77.41
N LYS A 486 -6.73 -47.05 -77.19
CA LYS A 486 -6.95 -47.66 -75.87
C LYS A 486 -5.79 -47.38 -74.91
N THR A 487 -4.56 -47.57 -75.36
CA THR A 487 -3.36 -47.32 -74.55
C THR A 487 -3.24 -45.85 -74.14
N ARG A 488 -3.61 -44.93 -75.05
CA ARG A 488 -3.63 -43.49 -74.78
C ARG A 488 -4.67 -43.12 -73.72
N ARG A 489 -5.90 -43.64 -73.80
CA ARG A 489 -6.95 -43.45 -72.78
C ARG A 489 -6.47 -43.90 -71.40
N ASP A 490 -5.94 -45.12 -71.32
CA ASP A 490 -5.54 -45.71 -70.04
C ASP A 490 -4.39 -44.93 -69.39
N THR A 491 -3.44 -44.44 -70.20
CA THR A 491 -2.34 -43.57 -69.72
C THR A 491 -2.84 -42.21 -69.22
N LEU A 492 -3.78 -41.58 -69.94
CA LEU A 492 -4.36 -40.29 -69.54
C LEU A 492 -5.18 -40.40 -68.25
N ILE A 493 -6.01 -41.44 -68.12
CA ILE A 493 -6.77 -41.70 -66.90
C ILE A 493 -5.81 -41.96 -65.72
N ALA A 494 -4.75 -42.76 -65.90
CA ALA A 494 -3.77 -43.01 -64.85
C ALA A 494 -3.08 -41.72 -64.34
N ASN A 495 -2.67 -40.84 -65.26
CA ASN A 495 -2.07 -39.54 -64.92
C ASN A 495 -3.06 -38.61 -64.20
N LEU A 496 -4.33 -38.57 -64.64
CA LEU A 496 -5.40 -37.81 -63.99
C LEU A 496 -5.68 -38.33 -62.57
N THR A 497 -5.75 -39.65 -62.39
CA THR A 497 -5.93 -40.27 -61.08
C THR A 497 -4.77 -39.96 -60.15
N GLN A 498 -3.53 -39.99 -60.65
CA GLN A 498 -2.35 -39.63 -59.85
C GLN A 498 -2.36 -38.16 -59.43
N SER A 499 -2.72 -37.24 -60.33
CA SER A 499 -2.85 -35.81 -60.03
C SER A 499 -3.92 -35.55 -58.96
N TYR A 500 -5.10 -36.18 -59.11
CA TYR A 500 -6.18 -36.08 -58.12
C TYR A 500 -5.76 -36.59 -56.74
N ASN A 501 -5.09 -37.75 -56.68
CA ASN A 501 -4.62 -38.32 -55.41
C ASN A 501 -3.59 -37.41 -54.72
N ASN A 502 -2.69 -36.78 -55.48
CA ASN A 502 -1.72 -35.83 -54.94
C ASN A 502 -2.40 -34.56 -54.40
N GLU A 503 -3.37 -34.00 -55.13
CA GLU A 503 -4.11 -32.81 -54.70
C GLU A 503 -4.98 -33.09 -53.45
N ILE A 504 -5.61 -34.27 -53.37
CA ILE A 504 -6.37 -34.69 -52.19
C ILE A 504 -5.45 -34.92 -50.98
N ALA A 505 -4.25 -35.49 -51.19
CA ALA A 505 -3.28 -35.66 -50.11
C ALA A 505 -2.76 -34.32 -49.55
N LEU A 506 -2.51 -33.33 -50.43
CA LEU A 506 -2.13 -31.98 -50.04
C LEU A 506 -3.27 -31.27 -49.27
N LEU A 507 -4.50 -31.40 -49.74
CA LEU A 507 -5.67 -30.83 -49.06
C LEU A 507 -5.84 -31.39 -47.64
N GLU A 508 -5.65 -32.70 -47.46
CA GLU A 508 -5.69 -33.34 -46.14
C GLU A 508 -4.51 -32.88 -45.26
N GLN A 509 -3.32 -32.69 -45.83
CA GLN A 509 -2.18 -32.14 -45.11
C GLN A 509 -2.44 -30.70 -44.61
N ASP A 510 -3.02 -29.84 -45.45
CA ASP A 510 -3.39 -28.47 -45.08
C ASP A 510 -4.45 -28.45 -43.97
N ARG A 511 -5.44 -29.35 -44.03
CA ARG A 511 -6.44 -29.53 -42.97
C ARG A 511 -5.80 -29.91 -41.64
N GLN A 512 -4.85 -30.84 -41.63
CA GLN A 512 -4.15 -31.27 -40.41
C GLN A 512 -3.30 -30.12 -39.82
N ALA A 513 -2.63 -29.35 -40.68
CA ALA A 513 -1.90 -28.15 -40.24
C ALA A 513 -2.84 -27.11 -39.60
N ALA A 514 -4.01 -26.85 -40.21
CA ALA A 514 -5.00 -25.93 -39.68
C ALA A 514 -5.61 -26.39 -38.34
N LEU A 515 -5.81 -27.69 -38.15
CA LEU A 515 -6.27 -28.26 -36.88
C LEU A 515 -5.20 -28.23 -35.79
N ALA A 516 -3.93 -28.44 -36.16
CA ALA A 516 -2.80 -28.38 -35.23
C ALA A 516 -2.55 -26.97 -34.67
N ASP A 517 -3.05 -25.93 -35.32
CA ASP A 517 -2.95 -24.53 -34.87
C ASP A 517 -4.07 -24.10 -33.90
N LEU A 518 -5.15 -24.88 -33.76
CA LEU A 518 -6.26 -24.56 -32.83
C LEU A 518 -5.82 -24.35 -31.36
N PRO A 519 -4.85 -25.10 -30.80
CA PRO A 519 -4.31 -24.82 -29.46
C PRO A 519 -3.61 -23.46 -29.35
N ASN A 520 -2.92 -22.99 -30.41
CA ASN A 520 -2.30 -21.67 -30.41
C ASN A 520 -3.37 -20.58 -30.41
N LEU A 521 -4.41 -20.72 -31.23
CA LEU A 521 -5.58 -19.83 -31.23
C LEU A 521 -6.24 -19.81 -29.84
N GLN A 522 -6.41 -20.97 -29.20
CA GLN A 522 -6.98 -21.05 -27.86
C GLN A 522 -6.12 -20.31 -26.82
N ASN A 523 -4.80 -20.44 -26.87
CA ASN A 523 -3.89 -19.72 -25.98
C ASN A 523 -3.93 -18.21 -26.22
N GLN A 524 -3.97 -17.77 -27.48
CA GLN A 524 -4.11 -16.36 -27.82
C GLN A 524 -5.44 -15.77 -27.32
N LEU A 525 -6.54 -16.49 -27.51
CA LEU A 525 -7.86 -16.07 -27.00
C LEU A 525 -7.89 -16.02 -25.47
N ARG A 526 -7.25 -16.97 -24.78
CA ARG A 526 -7.11 -16.95 -23.31
C ARG A 526 -6.30 -15.74 -22.83
N TYR A 527 -5.18 -15.44 -23.48
CA TYR A 527 -4.38 -14.26 -23.17
C TYR A 527 -5.20 -12.98 -23.36
N ASN A 528 -5.86 -12.83 -24.52
CA ASN A 528 -6.72 -11.67 -24.80
C ASN A 528 -7.88 -11.53 -23.81
N ALA A 529 -8.49 -12.64 -23.41
CA ALA A 529 -9.54 -12.64 -22.37
C ALA A 529 -9.00 -12.23 -21.00
N LEU A 530 -7.76 -12.63 -20.67
CA LEU A 530 -7.10 -12.23 -19.43
C LEU A 530 -6.83 -10.73 -19.40
N VAL A 531 -6.30 -10.18 -20.49
CA VAL A 531 -6.11 -8.74 -20.70
C VAL A 531 -7.46 -8.00 -20.61
N ALA A 532 -8.49 -8.47 -21.31
CA ALA A 532 -9.83 -7.86 -21.27
C ALA A 532 -10.43 -7.87 -19.85
N ARG A 533 -10.18 -8.92 -19.08
CA ARG A 533 -10.60 -9.02 -17.67
C ARG A 533 -9.88 -7.97 -16.82
N TYR A 534 -8.56 -7.85 -16.89
CA TYR A 534 -7.82 -6.84 -16.13
C TYR A 534 -8.24 -5.42 -16.52
N ALA A 535 -8.40 -5.16 -17.82
CA ALA A 535 -8.92 -3.89 -18.32
C ALA A 535 -10.33 -3.58 -17.78
N ALA A 536 -11.22 -4.57 -17.73
CA ALA A 536 -12.56 -4.40 -17.17
C ALA A 536 -12.53 -4.10 -15.66
N ILE A 537 -11.64 -4.77 -14.90
CA ILE A 537 -11.54 -4.57 -13.45
C ILE A 537 -10.97 -3.18 -13.12
N LEU A 538 -9.88 -2.78 -13.77
CA LEU A 538 -9.28 -1.44 -13.60
C LEU A 538 -10.31 -0.33 -13.87
N ASN A 539 -11.16 -0.50 -14.89
CA ASN A 539 -12.21 0.46 -15.23
C ASN A 539 -13.41 0.44 -14.26
N THR A 540 -13.68 -0.68 -13.59
CA THR A 540 -14.83 -0.83 -12.67
C THR A 540 -14.53 -0.29 -11.27
N ILE A 541 -13.31 -0.46 -10.78
CA ILE A 541 -12.94 -0.13 -9.39
C ILE A 541 -12.98 1.38 -9.12
N THR A 542 -12.68 2.21 -10.12
CA THR A 542 -12.66 3.67 -9.95
C THR A 542 -13.39 4.38 -11.09
N PRO A 543 -14.70 4.64 -10.93
CA PRO A 543 -15.43 5.52 -11.83
C PRO A 543 -14.83 6.93 -11.84
N THR A 544 -15.00 7.64 -12.95
CA THR A 544 -14.65 9.07 -13.06
C THR A 544 -15.46 9.88 -12.03
N ASN A 545 -14.82 10.89 -11.41
CA ASN A 545 -15.42 11.76 -10.36
C ASN A 545 -15.71 11.10 -9.01
N THR A 546 -15.02 9.99 -8.68
CA THR A 546 -15.11 9.40 -7.33
C THR A 546 -14.48 10.35 -6.29
N PRO A 547 -15.13 10.65 -5.15
CA PRO A 547 -14.51 11.44 -4.08
C PRO A 547 -13.20 10.80 -3.61
N ALA A 548 -12.24 11.63 -3.20
CA ALA A 548 -10.98 11.17 -2.64
C ALA A 548 -11.07 11.07 -1.11
N LEU A 549 -10.24 10.21 -0.53
CA LEU A 549 -10.11 10.02 0.91
C LEU A 549 -8.63 9.93 1.29
N GLU A 550 -8.20 10.64 2.34
CA GLU A 550 -6.82 10.56 2.84
C GLU A 550 -6.58 9.25 3.61
N ARG A 551 -5.33 8.79 3.54
CA ARG A 551 -4.80 7.73 4.41
C ARG A 551 -3.71 8.29 5.31
N PHE A 552 -3.79 7.99 6.59
CA PHE A 552 -2.90 8.50 7.62
C PHE A 552 -1.95 7.42 8.12
N ALA A 553 -0.74 7.83 8.49
CA ALA A 553 0.19 7.04 9.27
C ALA A 553 0.77 7.89 10.40
N MET A 554 1.00 7.24 11.54
CA MET A 554 1.70 7.87 12.67
C MET A 554 3.17 7.99 12.33
N GLN A 555 3.68 9.21 12.39
CA GLN A 555 5.11 9.46 12.26
C GLN A 555 5.75 9.38 13.65
N PRO A 556 6.99 8.86 13.75
CA PRO A 556 7.81 9.02 14.94
C PRO A 556 7.93 10.50 15.34
N GLN A 557 8.14 10.72 16.63
CA GLN A 557 8.47 12.06 17.09
C GLN A 557 9.89 12.37 16.64
N GLU A 558 10.04 13.38 15.79
CA GLU A 558 11.34 13.79 15.25
C GLU A 558 11.71 15.18 15.79
N THR A 559 13.01 15.43 15.93
CA THR A 559 13.55 16.71 16.40
C THR A 559 14.58 17.22 15.42
N ARG A 560 14.44 18.49 15.03
CA ARG A 560 15.41 19.25 14.26
C ARG A 560 16.23 20.17 15.16
N SER A 561 17.54 20.26 14.91
CA SER A 561 18.40 21.30 15.49
C SER A 561 19.13 22.08 14.41
N MET A 562 19.04 23.42 14.45
CA MET A 562 19.56 24.30 13.42
C MET A 562 20.30 25.51 14.04
N PRO A 563 21.59 25.36 14.37
CA PRO A 563 22.44 26.50 14.73
C PRO A 563 22.83 27.31 13.49
N LYS A 564 22.80 28.64 13.62
CA LYS A 564 23.20 29.59 12.58
C LYS A 564 24.06 30.71 13.15
N PHE A 565 25.10 31.05 12.41
CA PHE A 565 25.99 32.17 12.71
C PHE A 565 25.88 33.22 11.61
N THR A 566 25.87 34.50 12.01
CA THR A 566 25.83 35.64 11.10
C THR A 566 26.88 36.67 11.50
N THR A 567 27.54 37.26 10.51
CA THR A 567 28.50 38.36 10.68
C THR A 567 28.07 39.51 9.81
N ASN A 568 27.83 40.67 10.42
CA ASN A 568 27.50 41.92 9.73
C ASN A 568 28.70 42.87 9.81
N TYR A 569 29.15 43.34 8.65
CA TYR A 569 30.19 44.35 8.54
C TYR A 569 29.61 45.63 7.93
N TYR A 570 29.71 46.72 8.68
CA TYR A 570 29.14 48.02 8.33
C TYR A 570 30.20 48.93 7.72
N LEU A 571 29.98 49.28 6.46
CA LEU A 571 30.61 50.37 5.72
C LEU A 571 29.68 51.58 5.77
N ALA A 572 30.16 52.78 5.44
CA ALA A 572 29.43 54.03 5.60
C ALA A 572 27.94 53.96 5.19
N ASP A 573 27.68 53.69 3.91
CA ASP A 573 26.33 53.56 3.35
C ASP A 573 26.05 52.12 2.89
N SER A 574 26.80 51.13 3.40
CA SER A 574 26.62 49.74 2.96
C SER A 574 26.85 48.74 4.08
N THR A 575 26.07 47.67 4.12
CA THR A 575 26.31 46.54 5.01
C THR A 575 26.55 45.28 4.19
N LEU A 576 27.58 44.55 4.58
CA LEU A 576 27.88 43.22 4.08
C LEU A 576 27.58 42.21 5.17
N SER A 577 26.72 41.25 4.89
CA SER A 577 26.30 40.21 5.82
C SER A 577 26.68 38.84 5.30
N PHE A 578 27.41 38.07 6.09
CA PHE A 578 27.68 36.66 5.85
C PHE A 578 26.92 35.83 6.86
N SER A 579 26.26 34.76 6.41
CA SER A 579 25.67 33.78 7.34
C SER A 579 25.94 32.36 6.88
N GLY A 580 25.99 31.46 7.86
CA GLY A 580 26.17 30.03 7.63
C GLY A 580 25.58 29.23 8.79
N GLY A 581 25.14 28.02 8.49
CA GLY A 581 24.59 27.10 9.49
C GLY A 581 24.38 25.71 8.90
N TYR A 582 23.94 24.81 9.77
CA TYR A 582 23.47 23.49 9.36
C TYR A 582 22.18 23.17 10.13
N SER A 583 21.41 22.22 9.62
CA SER A 583 20.18 21.70 10.20
C SER A 583 20.27 20.18 10.18
N ASP A 584 20.01 19.56 11.33
CA ASP A 584 20.15 18.12 11.53
C ASP A 584 18.83 17.52 12.05
N GLU A 585 18.38 16.47 11.38
CA GLU A 585 17.22 15.61 11.66
C GLU A 585 17.63 14.15 11.40
N PRO A 586 16.96 13.14 12.01
CA PRO A 586 17.38 11.74 11.89
C PRO A 586 17.63 11.23 10.46
N ASP A 587 16.86 11.74 9.49
CA ASP A 587 16.87 11.29 8.10
C ASP A 587 17.16 12.43 7.10
N PHE A 588 17.42 13.65 7.60
CA PHE A 588 17.63 14.85 6.79
C PHE A 588 18.74 15.74 7.36
N LEU A 589 19.74 16.02 6.52
CA LEU A 589 20.86 16.92 6.88
C LEU A 589 20.94 18.05 5.86
N SER A 590 20.92 19.30 6.33
CA SER A 590 21.06 20.49 5.48
C SER A 590 22.22 21.37 5.90
N ASN A 591 23.03 21.80 4.94
CA ASN A 591 24.07 22.81 5.12
C ASN A 591 23.73 24.03 4.26
N PHE A 592 23.81 25.23 4.83
CA PHE A 592 23.43 26.44 4.11
C PHE A 592 24.32 27.63 4.45
N GLY A 593 24.39 28.57 3.52
CA GLY A 593 25.07 29.84 3.73
C GLY A 593 24.56 30.93 2.78
N SER A 594 24.73 32.18 3.17
CA SER A 594 24.34 33.32 2.33
C SER A 594 25.23 34.53 2.51
N ILE A 595 25.27 35.35 1.47
CA ILE A 595 25.91 36.66 1.43
C ILE A 595 24.84 37.68 1.06
N ASN A 596 24.70 38.74 1.85
CA ASN A 596 23.76 39.81 1.59
C ASN A 596 24.48 41.16 1.60
N ILE A 597 24.11 42.04 0.68
CA ILE A 597 24.64 43.38 0.53
C ILE A 597 23.47 44.35 0.56
N ASN A 598 23.49 45.27 1.51
CA ASN A 598 22.53 46.35 1.61
C ASN A 598 23.27 47.66 1.33
N HIS A 599 22.72 48.52 0.46
CA HIS A 599 23.25 49.84 0.16
C HIS A 599 22.17 50.90 0.37
N GLU A 600 22.55 51.97 1.06
CA GLU A 600 21.66 53.05 1.45
C GLU A 600 21.89 54.30 0.58
N PHE A 601 20.81 54.90 0.10
CA PHE A 601 20.83 56.14 -0.67
C PHE A 601 19.99 57.21 0.03
N ASN A 602 20.14 58.46 -0.41
CA ASN A 602 19.27 59.58 -0.02
C ASN A 602 19.17 59.73 1.51
N ASP A 603 20.31 59.78 2.20
CA ASP A 603 20.36 59.85 3.66
C ASP A 603 19.60 58.71 4.36
N LYS A 604 19.75 57.48 3.84
CA LYS A 604 19.11 56.25 4.33
C LYS A 604 17.58 56.21 4.15
N LEU A 605 17.01 57.06 3.30
CA LEU A 605 15.58 57.01 2.96
C LEU A 605 15.26 55.92 1.94
N THR A 606 16.26 55.45 1.20
CA THR A 606 16.13 54.36 0.24
C THR A 606 17.20 53.32 0.53
N THR A 607 16.84 52.05 0.67
CA THR A 607 17.78 50.93 0.80
C THR A 607 17.54 49.95 -0.33
N VAL A 608 18.60 49.62 -1.05
CA VAL A 608 18.60 48.52 -2.04
C VAL A 608 19.38 47.36 -1.45
N SER A 609 18.85 46.16 -1.57
CA SER A 609 19.43 44.93 -1.04
C SER A 609 19.57 43.89 -2.14
N PHE A 610 20.69 43.17 -2.12
CA PHE A 610 20.96 42.01 -2.95
C PHE A 610 21.45 40.87 -2.06
N GLY A 611 20.93 39.67 -2.28
CA GLY A 611 21.32 38.47 -1.54
C GLY A 611 21.55 37.29 -2.47
N TYR A 612 22.57 36.48 -2.15
CA TYR A 612 22.77 35.15 -2.71
C TYR A 612 22.90 34.13 -1.58
N GLY A 613 22.14 33.04 -1.65
CA GLY A 613 22.19 31.93 -0.71
C GLY A 613 22.34 30.60 -1.43
N LYS A 614 22.99 29.65 -0.76
CA LYS A 614 23.13 28.27 -1.22
C LYS A 614 22.83 27.30 -0.09
N THR A 615 22.06 26.27 -0.43
CA THR A 615 21.71 25.17 0.47
C THR A 615 22.04 23.84 -0.18
N SER A 616 22.58 22.89 0.59
CA SER A 616 22.85 21.53 0.19
C SER A 616 22.22 20.58 1.20
N ASN A 617 21.36 19.69 0.73
CA ASN A 617 20.63 18.73 1.56
C ASN A 617 21.02 17.30 1.19
N GLN A 618 21.11 16.46 2.21
CA GLN A 618 21.17 15.02 2.11
C GLN A 618 19.89 14.46 2.73
N ILE A 619 19.24 13.55 2.00
CA ILE A 619 17.98 12.92 2.38
C ILE A 619 18.20 11.42 2.40
N ASN A 620 17.99 10.82 3.57
CA ASN A 620 18.05 9.38 3.74
C ASN A 620 16.65 8.86 4.09
N ARG A 621 16.35 7.62 3.72
CA ARG A 621 15.19 6.89 4.25
C ARG A 621 15.57 5.42 4.29
N SER A 622 15.65 4.85 5.49
CA SER A 622 15.75 3.41 5.64
C SER A 622 14.41 2.77 5.26
N THR A 623 14.46 1.66 4.53
CA THR A 623 13.30 0.80 4.30
C THR A 623 12.81 0.29 5.65
N PRO A 624 11.55 0.55 6.06
CA PRO A 624 11.06 0.06 7.34
C PRO A 624 11.08 -1.46 7.35
N HIS A 625 11.84 -2.04 8.28
CA HIS A 625 11.53 -3.36 8.78
C HIS A 625 10.11 -3.28 9.34
N THR A 626 9.19 -4.01 8.73
CA THR A 626 7.85 -4.17 9.28
C THR A 626 8.00 -4.76 10.68
N ALA A 627 7.30 -4.17 11.65
CA ALA A 627 7.36 -4.49 13.08
C ALA A 627 6.84 -5.91 13.45
N ALA A 628 7.03 -6.89 12.59
CA ALA A 628 6.77 -8.29 12.83
C ALA A 628 7.93 -9.12 12.26
N GLY A 629 8.81 -9.57 13.16
CA GLY A 629 9.63 -10.76 12.93
C GLY A 629 11.01 -10.54 12.30
N GLY A 630 11.99 -10.39 13.19
CA GLY A 630 13.33 -11.00 13.16
C GLY A 630 13.88 -11.57 11.85
N HIS A 631 15.09 -11.10 11.54
CA HIS A 631 16.14 -11.77 10.76
C HIS A 631 15.84 -12.05 9.28
N ASN A 632 16.13 -11.05 8.44
CA ASN A 632 16.88 -11.33 7.22
C ASN A 632 17.62 -10.09 6.70
N HIS A 633 18.95 -10.11 6.74
CA HIS A 633 19.79 -9.06 6.17
C HIS A 633 19.90 -9.13 4.63
N ASP A 634 19.15 -10.04 3.98
CA ASP A 634 19.34 -10.37 2.56
C ASP A 634 18.11 -10.09 1.65
N TYR A 635 17.09 -9.34 2.12
CA TYR A 635 15.83 -9.17 1.38
C TYR A 635 15.31 -7.73 1.27
N ALA A 636 16.18 -6.72 1.28
CA ALA A 636 15.84 -5.53 0.50
C ALA A 636 15.74 -6.02 -0.96
N SER A 637 14.56 -5.91 -1.58
CA SER A 637 14.41 -6.22 -3.01
C SER A 637 15.57 -5.52 -3.74
N PRO A 638 16.39 -6.22 -4.55
CA PRO A 638 17.48 -5.59 -5.30
C PRO A 638 17.02 -4.37 -6.13
N ASN A 639 15.72 -4.30 -6.43
CA ASN A 639 15.10 -3.25 -7.21
C ASN A 639 14.87 -1.95 -6.39
N TYR A 640 14.74 -2.00 -5.06
CA TYR A 640 14.40 -0.84 -4.21
C TYR A 640 15.22 -0.79 -2.91
N PRO A 641 16.48 -0.30 -2.97
CA PRO A 641 17.32 -0.14 -1.79
C PRO A 641 16.88 1.05 -0.91
N ASP A 642 17.53 1.20 0.26
CA ASP A 642 17.41 2.40 1.09
C ASP A 642 17.67 3.67 0.27
N LEU A 643 16.89 4.72 0.54
CA LEU A 643 17.04 5.99 -0.15
C LEU A 643 18.25 6.73 0.44
N ASN A 644 19.14 7.19 -0.44
CA ASN A 644 20.21 8.13 -0.11
C ASN A 644 20.39 9.08 -1.29
N GLU A 645 19.82 10.28 -1.16
CA GLU A 645 19.67 11.24 -2.23
C GLU A 645 20.10 12.64 -1.80
N ASN A 646 20.39 13.51 -2.76
CA ASN A 646 20.85 14.87 -2.49
C ASN A 646 20.03 15.92 -3.25
N SER A 647 19.89 17.10 -2.66
CA SER A 647 19.33 18.28 -3.33
C SER A 647 20.13 19.55 -3.03
N GLN A 648 20.08 20.51 -3.95
CA GLN A 648 20.78 21.79 -3.84
C GLN A 648 19.88 22.94 -4.29
N PHE A 649 19.87 24.01 -3.50
CA PHE A 649 19.08 25.21 -3.77
C PHE A 649 19.98 26.43 -3.88
N ASP A 650 19.83 27.19 -4.96
CA ASP A 650 20.46 28.50 -5.16
C ASP A 650 19.37 29.58 -5.07
N ASN A 651 19.49 30.51 -4.11
CA ASN A 651 18.53 31.56 -3.85
C ASN A 651 19.11 32.94 -4.15
N PHE A 652 18.36 33.76 -4.88
CA PHE A 652 18.70 35.14 -5.20
C PHE A 652 17.59 36.06 -4.71
N THR A 653 17.96 37.12 -4.00
CA THR A 653 17.02 38.09 -3.43
C THR A 653 17.39 39.50 -3.89
N LEU A 654 16.39 40.25 -4.34
CA LEU A 654 16.49 41.67 -4.65
C LEU A 654 15.43 42.41 -3.85
N GLY A 655 15.82 43.39 -3.04
CA GLY A 655 14.89 44.14 -2.21
C GLY A 655 15.07 45.65 -2.32
N LEU A 656 13.97 46.37 -2.24
CA LEU A 656 13.88 47.83 -2.17
C LEU A 656 13.08 48.21 -0.93
N SER A 657 13.62 49.09 -0.11
CA SER A 657 12.92 49.71 1.01
C SER A 657 12.96 51.23 0.82
N GLN A 658 11.81 51.88 0.88
CA GLN A 658 11.67 53.32 0.63
C GLN A 658 10.78 53.96 1.69
N VAL A 659 11.31 54.96 2.40
CA VAL A 659 10.51 55.86 3.22
C VAL A 659 9.78 56.82 2.26
N LEU A 660 8.46 56.68 2.14
CA LEU A 660 7.62 57.50 1.25
C LEU A 660 7.19 58.81 1.93
N GLY A 661 7.17 58.83 3.25
CA GLY A 661 6.86 60.03 4.04
C GLY A 661 7.06 59.77 5.53
N LYS A 662 6.78 60.80 6.34
CA LYS A 662 6.98 60.75 7.81
C LYS A 662 6.25 59.61 8.54
N ASN A 663 5.21 59.05 7.92
CA ASN A 663 4.34 58.03 8.50
C ASN A 663 4.23 56.77 7.62
N THR A 664 5.03 56.65 6.55
CA THR A 664 4.81 55.63 5.51
C THR A 664 6.13 55.02 5.05
N LEU A 665 6.27 53.71 5.24
CA LEU A 665 7.37 52.91 4.70
C LEU A 665 6.81 51.91 3.68
N PHE A 666 7.45 51.83 2.52
CA PHE A 666 7.15 50.83 1.49
C PHE A 666 8.35 49.90 1.31
N GLN A 667 8.08 48.60 1.20
CA GLN A 667 9.08 47.58 0.93
C GLN A 667 8.62 46.69 -0.23
N SER A 668 9.52 46.36 -1.14
CA SER A 668 9.30 45.45 -2.25
C SER A 668 10.46 44.48 -2.35
N THR A 669 10.20 43.17 -2.35
CA THR A 669 11.22 42.13 -2.41
C THR A 669 10.87 41.11 -3.49
N LEU A 670 11.81 40.85 -4.39
CA LEU A 670 11.75 39.82 -5.41
C LEU A 670 12.73 38.71 -5.04
N ASN A 671 12.25 37.47 -4.95
CA ASN A 671 13.09 36.30 -4.75
C ASN A 671 12.99 35.37 -5.96
N TYR A 672 14.12 34.78 -6.32
CA TYR A 672 14.23 33.69 -7.28
C TYR A 672 15.01 32.54 -6.65
N THR A 673 14.46 31.33 -6.69
CA THR A 673 15.12 30.13 -6.19
C THR A 673 15.19 29.08 -7.29
N HIS A 674 16.39 28.55 -7.55
CA HIS A 674 16.61 27.41 -8.44
C HIS A 674 16.94 26.18 -7.60
N GLN A 675 16.10 25.15 -7.70
CA GLN A 675 16.26 23.88 -6.99
C GLN A 675 16.68 22.77 -7.97
N ARG A 676 17.61 21.91 -7.56
CA ARG A 676 18.03 20.72 -8.31
C ARG A 676 18.27 19.51 -7.40
N GLY A 677 18.04 18.30 -7.91
CA GLY A 677 18.28 17.05 -7.17
C GLY A 677 16.98 16.35 -6.79
N TYR A 678 16.95 15.66 -5.65
CA TYR A 678 15.76 14.97 -5.18
C TYR A 678 14.76 15.95 -4.55
N LEU A 679 13.60 16.13 -5.20
CA LEU A 679 12.53 17.04 -4.77
C LEU A 679 11.21 16.33 -4.41
N SER A 680 11.15 15.00 -4.60
CA SER A 680 10.02 14.17 -4.16
C SER A 680 9.96 14.08 -2.64
N ASN A 681 8.79 13.75 -2.09
CA ASN A 681 8.66 13.45 -0.67
C ASN A 681 8.88 11.94 -0.43
N PRO A 682 9.88 11.53 0.37
CA PRO A 682 10.21 10.12 0.57
C PRO A 682 9.13 9.31 1.32
N TYR A 683 8.19 9.99 1.97
CA TYR A 683 7.11 9.42 2.79
C TYR A 683 5.72 9.61 2.18
N LYS A 684 5.61 10.06 0.93
CA LYS A 684 4.32 10.17 0.23
C LYS A 684 4.20 9.09 -0.83
N TYR A 685 2.99 8.56 -0.94
CA TYR A 685 2.62 7.62 -2.00
C TYR A 685 1.57 8.26 -2.90
N VAL A 686 1.33 7.64 -4.05
CA VAL A 686 0.37 8.08 -5.04
C VAL A 686 -0.30 6.86 -5.68
N TYR A 687 -1.63 6.88 -5.73
CA TYR A 687 -2.40 5.87 -6.45
C TYR A 687 -2.48 6.25 -7.94
N VAL A 688 -2.01 5.39 -8.82
CA VAL A 688 -1.99 5.62 -10.27
C VAL A 688 -2.61 4.44 -10.99
N ARG A 689 -3.83 4.62 -11.48
CA ARG A 689 -4.53 3.61 -12.26
C ARG A 689 -3.90 3.45 -13.65
N GLY A 690 -3.58 2.22 -14.02
CA GLY A 690 -3.09 1.84 -15.34
C GLY A 690 -1.62 2.16 -15.59
N GLU A 691 -0.86 2.50 -14.54
CA GLU A 691 0.61 2.54 -14.62
C GLU A 691 1.16 1.15 -14.91
N ILE A 692 0.51 0.10 -14.40
CA ILE A 692 0.69 -1.26 -14.86
C ILE A 692 -0.49 -1.59 -15.78
N THR A 693 -0.17 -1.91 -17.02
CA THR A 693 -1.15 -2.20 -18.08
C THR A 693 -1.84 -3.54 -17.84
N ALA A 694 -3.01 -3.73 -18.46
CA ALA A 694 -3.74 -4.99 -18.37
C ALA A 694 -2.94 -6.16 -18.98
N GLU A 695 -2.15 -5.86 -20.00
CA GLU A 695 -1.17 -6.74 -20.64
C GLU A 695 -0.08 -7.16 -19.65
N GLU A 696 0.56 -6.21 -18.96
CA GLU A 696 1.59 -6.51 -17.95
C GLU A 696 1.02 -7.31 -16.77
N TYR A 697 -0.19 -7.00 -16.30
CA TYR A 697 -0.86 -7.83 -15.28
C TYR A 697 -1.10 -9.27 -15.77
N ALA A 698 -1.50 -9.45 -17.03
CA ALA A 698 -1.68 -10.76 -17.64
C ALA A 698 -0.35 -11.52 -17.79
N GLU A 699 0.75 -10.83 -18.12
CA GLU A 699 2.10 -11.39 -18.18
C GLU A 699 2.63 -11.80 -16.80
N ILE A 700 2.40 -10.97 -15.79
CA ILE A 700 2.76 -11.25 -14.41
C ILE A 700 2.00 -12.49 -13.90
N GLU A 701 0.69 -12.60 -14.14
CA GLU A 701 -0.10 -13.78 -13.73
C GLU A 701 0.40 -15.07 -14.42
N ASN A 702 0.76 -14.99 -15.71
CA ASN A 702 1.37 -16.10 -16.43
C ASN A 702 2.76 -16.49 -15.86
N THR A 703 3.45 -15.57 -15.21
CA THR A 703 4.77 -15.78 -14.59
C THR A 703 4.68 -16.29 -13.15
N ILE A 704 3.69 -15.84 -12.37
CA ILE A 704 3.50 -16.17 -10.93
C ILE A 704 3.01 -17.62 -10.70
N GLY A 705 2.59 -18.34 -11.75
CA GLY A 705 2.33 -19.78 -11.67
C GLY A 705 3.54 -20.63 -11.30
N ASP A 706 4.75 -20.06 -11.34
CA ASP A 706 6.03 -20.69 -11.04
C ASP A 706 6.69 -20.01 -9.80
N PRO A 707 6.82 -20.72 -8.66
CA PRO A 707 7.43 -20.18 -7.44
C PRO A 707 8.84 -19.62 -7.66
N ASP A 708 9.64 -20.24 -8.52
CA ASP A 708 11.03 -19.85 -8.77
C ASP A 708 11.16 -18.57 -9.62
N ARG A 709 10.12 -18.21 -10.37
CA ARG A 709 10.07 -16.98 -11.20
C ARG A 709 9.47 -15.78 -10.49
N SER A 710 8.55 -15.99 -9.54
CA SER A 710 7.92 -14.91 -8.78
C SER A 710 8.91 -14.08 -7.93
N ALA A 711 10.01 -14.68 -7.49
CA ALA A 711 11.08 -14.00 -6.74
C ALA A 711 11.99 -13.13 -7.62
N ASN A 712 11.88 -13.23 -8.96
CA ASN A 712 12.79 -12.58 -9.93
C ASN A 712 12.05 -11.66 -10.92
N LEU A 713 10.84 -11.16 -10.58
CA LEU A 713 10.14 -10.18 -11.41
C LEU A 713 10.94 -8.87 -11.47
N ASP A 714 11.33 -8.47 -12.68
CA ASP A 714 12.01 -7.20 -12.94
C ASP A 714 11.01 -6.05 -12.96
N TRP A 715 10.75 -5.48 -11.78
CA TRP A 715 9.83 -4.35 -11.63
C TRP A 715 10.29 -3.10 -12.39
N ASN A 716 11.61 -2.93 -12.59
CA ASN A 716 12.14 -1.80 -13.36
C ASN A 716 11.84 -1.94 -14.87
N GLY A 717 11.59 -3.17 -15.34
CA GLY A 717 11.13 -3.45 -16.70
C GLY A 717 9.64 -3.22 -16.93
N ILE A 718 8.84 -3.16 -15.86
CA ILE A 718 7.37 -3.03 -15.90
C ILE A 718 6.94 -1.58 -15.65
N THR A 719 7.48 -0.94 -14.61
CA THR A 719 7.15 0.44 -14.26
C THR A 719 8.41 1.23 -13.95
N ARG A 720 8.37 2.53 -14.27
CA ARG A 720 9.44 3.47 -13.90
C ARG A 720 9.27 4.02 -12.48
N LEU A 721 8.14 3.74 -11.83
CA LEU A 721 7.85 4.19 -10.48
C LEU A 721 8.21 3.11 -9.47
N GLU A 722 8.67 3.54 -8.30
CA GLU A 722 8.90 2.62 -7.19
C GLU A 722 7.56 2.15 -6.62
N MET A 723 7.31 0.84 -6.73
CA MET A 723 6.09 0.22 -6.23
C MET A 723 6.14 -0.03 -4.73
N VAL A 724 5.05 0.32 -4.05
CA VAL A 724 4.85 0.05 -2.61
C VAL A 724 3.55 -0.71 -2.35
N GLY A 725 2.70 -0.89 -3.36
CA GLY A 725 1.46 -1.66 -3.30
C GLY A 725 0.81 -1.80 -4.67
N ILE A 726 -0.39 -2.38 -4.74
CA ILE A 726 -1.15 -2.50 -5.98
C ILE A 726 -1.61 -1.12 -6.43
N GLU A 727 -1.19 -0.72 -7.64
CA GLU A 727 -1.43 0.61 -8.21
C GLU A 727 -0.98 1.76 -7.28
N LEU A 728 -0.11 1.48 -6.29
CA LEU A 728 0.38 2.43 -5.30
C LEU A 728 1.90 2.57 -5.44
N PHE A 729 2.32 3.79 -5.72
CA PHE A 729 3.70 4.11 -6.07
C PHE A 729 4.25 5.22 -5.17
N ARG A 730 5.56 5.37 -5.10
CA ARG A 730 6.16 6.53 -4.42
C ARG A 730 5.97 7.82 -5.21
N ASP A 731 5.88 8.91 -4.47
CA ASP A 731 5.83 10.27 -5.00
C ASP A 731 7.02 10.55 -5.95
N SER A 732 6.72 11.02 -7.15
CA SER A 732 7.71 11.25 -8.22
C SER A 732 7.55 12.68 -8.73
N ARG A 733 8.52 13.55 -8.44
CA ARG A 733 8.47 14.98 -8.81
C ARG A 733 9.63 15.34 -9.74
N PRO A 734 9.48 16.37 -10.59
CA PRO A 734 10.60 16.89 -11.37
C PRO A 734 11.80 17.20 -10.48
N ARG A 735 12.99 16.81 -10.92
CA ARG A 735 14.24 17.03 -10.16
C ARG A 735 14.76 18.47 -10.21
N GLN A 736 14.03 19.36 -10.88
CA GLN A 736 14.35 20.78 -10.99
C GLN A 736 13.08 21.61 -10.76
N ARG A 737 13.25 22.78 -10.14
CA ARG A 737 12.16 23.73 -9.91
C ARG A 737 12.70 25.16 -9.86
N ASN A 738 12.02 26.08 -10.52
CA ASN A 738 12.30 27.51 -10.53
C ASN A 738 11.16 28.26 -9.85
N LEU A 739 11.45 28.90 -8.73
CA LEU A 739 10.46 29.56 -7.89
C LEU A 739 10.67 31.07 -7.93
N TRP A 740 9.59 31.83 -8.04
CA TRP A 740 9.56 33.27 -7.95
C TRP A 740 8.59 33.73 -6.86
N SER A 741 8.99 34.73 -6.09
CA SER A 741 8.05 35.44 -5.22
C SER A 741 8.28 36.95 -5.27
N TRP A 742 7.18 37.70 -5.27
CA TRP A 742 7.19 39.15 -5.19
C TRP A 742 6.34 39.60 -4.00
N SER A 743 7.02 40.13 -2.99
CA SER A 743 6.41 40.59 -1.74
C SER A 743 6.43 42.10 -1.68
N ASN A 744 5.29 42.69 -1.34
CA ASN A 744 5.12 44.12 -1.16
C ASN A 744 4.51 44.38 0.22
N ARG A 745 5.10 45.29 0.98
CA ARG A 745 4.62 45.70 2.31
C ARG A 745 4.49 47.21 2.38
N ILE A 746 3.40 47.68 2.96
CA ILE A 746 3.19 49.08 3.34
C ILE A 746 2.96 49.13 4.84
N ASN A 747 3.78 49.91 5.53
CA ASN A 747 3.59 50.23 6.95
C ASN A 747 3.16 51.69 7.05
N GLN A 748 1.92 51.91 7.50
CA GLN A 748 1.30 53.22 7.62
C GLN A 748 0.99 53.54 9.08
N HIS A 749 1.65 54.56 9.62
CA HIS A 749 1.33 55.09 10.94
C HIS A 749 0.18 56.10 10.89
N LEU A 750 -0.72 56.00 11.85
CA LEU A 750 -1.90 56.84 12.02
C LEU A 750 -1.79 57.63 13.33
N PRO A 751 -1.19 58.83 13.32
CA PRO A 751 -0.87 59.57 14.54
C PRO A 751 -2.08 59.85 15.44
N ASN A 752 -3.24 60.13 14.84
CA ASN A 752 -4.47 60.45 15.57
C ASN A 752 -5.01 59.27 16.40
N LEU A 753 -4.60 58.05 16.08
CA LEU A 753 -5.04 56.81 16.74
C LEU A 753 -3.91 56.16 17.55
N ASN A 754 -2.70 56.73 17.46
CA ASN A 754 -1.47 56.10 17.97
C ASN A 754 -1.35 54.63 17.55
N ALA A 755 -1.63 54.37 16.28
CA ALA A 755 -1.71 53.03 15.72
C ALA A 755 -0.93 52.92 14.41
N THR A 756 -0.47 51.72 14.07
CA THR A 756 0.22 51.45 12.81
C THR A 756 -0.47 50.29 12.09
N VAL A 757 -0.75 50.45 10.80
CA VAL A 757 -1.31 49.40 9.95
C VAL A 757 -0.21 48.85 9.07
N HIS A 758 -0.07 47.52 9.06
CA HIS A 758 0.73 46.79 8.09
C HIS A 758 -0.20 46.14 7.08
N LEU A 759 0.12 46.35 5.81
CA LEU A 759 -0.53 45.69 4.69
C LEU A 759 0.53 44.96 3.88
N ASP A 760 0.39 43.65 3.79
CA ASP A 760 1.31 42.74 3.12
C ASP A 760 0.58 42.06 1.96
N TYR A 761 1.20 42.08 0.78
CA TYR A 761 0.77 41.30 -0.37
C TYR A 761 1.96 40.55 -0.97
N ARG A 762 1.82 39.22 -1.11
CA ARG A 762 2.82 38.38 -1.77
C ARG A 762 2.16 37.60 -2.90
N PHE A 763 2.79 37.69 -4.07
CA PHE A 763 2.53 36.78 -5.19
C PHE A 763 3.67 35.77 -5.28
N PHE A 764 3.34 34.50 -5.51
CA PHE A 764 4.30 33.43 -5.72
C PHE A 764 3.92 32.64 -6.97
N THR A 765 4.92 32.20 -7.73
CA THR A 765 4.74 31.34 -8.89
C THR A 765 5.96 30.45 -9.13
N ASP A 766 5.78 29.27 -9.71
CA ASP A 766 6.88 28.41 -10.14
C ASP A 766 6.63 27.72 -11.49
N ASP A 767 7.62 26.99 -11.97
CA ASP A 767 7.58 26.15 -13.18
C ASP A 767 6.93 24.78 -12.97
N TRP A 768 6.40 24.50 -11.77
CA TRP A 768 5.42 23.43 -11.54
C TRP A 768 3.98 23.94 -11.74
N ASN A 769 3.83 25.19 -12.18
CA ASN A 769 2.58 25.88 -12.47
C ASN A 769 1.73 26.21 -11.21
N VAL A 770 2.35 26.17 -10.03
CA VAL A 770 1.73 26.65 -8.79
C VAL A 770 1.77 28.17 -8.80
N ASN A 771 0.63 28.81 -8.57
CA ASN A 771 0.50 30.25 -8.36
C ASN A 771 -0.27 30.53 -7.07
N SER A 772 0.23 31.43 -6.24
CA SER A 772 -0.43 31.77 -4.98
C SER A 772 -0.41 33.25 -4.65
N HIS A 773 -1.44 33.65 -3.90
CA HIS A 773 -1.68 34.99 -3.41
C HIS A 773 -1.78 34.93 -1.89
N THR A 774 -1.00 35.76 -1.21
CA THR A 774 -1.09 35.95 0.24
C THR A 774 -1.37 37.41 0.52
N MET A 775 -2.42 37.68 1.30
CA MET A 775 -2.77 39.00 1.80
C MET A 775 -2.78 38.95 3.32
N GLU A 776 -2.10 39.89 3.98
CA GLU A 776 -2.10 40.00 5.43
C GLU A 776 -2.28 41.46 5.87
N MET A 777 -3.06 41.64 6.93
CA MET A 777 -3.24 42.92 7.60
C MET A 777 -2.94 42.74 9.09
N LYS A 778 -2.10 43.62 9.65
CA LYS A 778 -1.87 43.72 11.10
C LYS A 778 -2.13 45.14 11.57
N TRP A 779 -2.81 45.29 12.70
CA TRP A 779 -3.09 46.59 13.32
C TRP A 779 -2.36 46.68 14.65
N PHE A 780 -1.28 47.44 14.74
CA PHE A 780 -0.55 47.66 15.99
C PHE A 780 -1.20 48.80 16.76
N GLN A 781 -1.94 48.49 17.83
CA GLN A 781 -2.50 49.49 18.73
C GLN A 781 -1.58 49.68 19.94
N SER A 782 -0.91 50.83 20.03
CA SER A 782 -0.19 51.19 21.25
C SER A 782 -1.17 51.68 22.32
N LEU A 783 -1.04 51.14 23.54
CA LEU A 783 -1.83 51.48 24.72
C LEU A 783 -0.93 52.05 25.82
N ALA A 784 -1.54 52.54 26.91
CA ALA A 784 -0.80 53.07 28.05
C ALA A 784 0.07 52.00 28.74
N ASN A 785 1.08 52.45 29.49
CA ASN A 785 1.97 51.61 30.30
C ASN A 785 2.73 50.53 29.49
N GLY A 786 3.09 50.79 28.24
CA GLY A 786 3.91 49.85 27.44
C GLY A 786 3.16 48.63 26.91
N TRP A 787 1.82 48.65 26.92
CA TRP A 787 1.01 47.60 26.30
C TRP A 787 0.84 47.88 24.81
N THR A 788 0.91 46.84 23.97
CA THR A 788 0.52 46.88 22.56
C THR A 788 -0.38 45.70 22.26
N VAL A 789 -1.46 45.93 21.53
CA VAL A 789 -2.39 44.89 21.09
C VAL A 789 -2.43 44.89 19.57
N THR A 790 -2.22 43.71 18.98
CA THR A 790 -2.05 43.54 17.53
C THR A 790 -3.00 42.47 17.01
N PRO A 791 -4.25 42.82 16.63
CA PRO A 791 -5.07 41.94 15.83
C PRO A 791 -4.49 41.79 14.41
N SER A 792 -4.64 40.61 13.86
CA SER A 792 -4.14 40.22 12.55
C SER A 792 -5.17 39.41 11.77
N LEU A 793 -5.17 39.56 10.46
CA LEU A 793 -5.99 38.80 9.52
C LEU A 793 -5.12 38.43 8.33
N ARG A 794 -5.15 37.16 7.94
CA ARG A 794 -4.39 36.63 6.80
C ARG A 794 -5.29 35.79 5.91
N TYR A 795 -5.17 36.00 4.60
CA TYR A 795 -5.83 35.20 3.58
C TYR A 795 -4.79 34.67 2.59
N TYR A 796 -4.86 33.37 2.31
CA TYR A 796 -4.00 32.67 1.37
C TYR A 796 -4.85 31.96 0.33
N SER A 797 -4.40 31.93 -0.92
CA SER A 797 -4.99 31.09 -1.96
C SER A 797 -3.92 30.63 -2.94
N GLN A 798 -3.99 29.36 -3.33
CA GLN A 798 -3.02 28.69 -4.21
C GLN A 798 -3.72 27.84 -5.29
N SER A 799 -3.09 27.71 -6.46
CA SER A 799 -3.42 26.70 -7.48
C SER A 799 -2.67 25.39 -7.26
N GLN A 800 -3.10 24.33 -7.94
CA GLN A 800 -2.40 23.05 -7.89
C GLN A 800 -1.18 23.01 -8.83
N ALA A 801 -0.23 22.12 -8.54
CA ALA A 801 0.84 21.76 -9.46
C ALA A 801 0.32 20.91 -10.64
N ASP A 802 1.02 20.94 -11.78
CA ASP A 802 0.61 20.21 -13.01
C ASP A 802 0.52 18.69 -12.83
N PHE A 803 1.34 18.12 -11.94
CA PHE A 803 1.41 16.70 -11.63
C PHE A 803 0.78 16.35 -10.26
N PHE A 804 -0.06 17.25 -9.72
CA PHE A 804 -0.86 16.95 -8.54
C PHE A 804 -2.24 16.42 -8.92
N ALA A 805 -2.64 15.31 -8.28
CA ALA A 805 -4.03 14.87 -8.21
C ALA A 805 -4.23 14.08 -6.91
N PRO A 806 -5.45 14.03 -6.33
CA PRO A 806 -5.73 13.11 -5.21
C PRO A 806 -5.36 11.67 -5.56
N TYR A 807 -5.61 11.28 -6.81
CA TYR A 807 -5.23 10.02 -7.40
C TYR A 807 -5.26 10.17 -8.92
N PHE A 808 -4.58 9.29 -9.64
CA PHE A 808 -4.52 9.33 -11.11
C PHE A 808 -5.34 8.19 -11.72
N LEU A 809 -6.11 8.54 -12.75
CA LEU A 809 -6.97 7.61 -13.49
C LEU A 809 -6.31 7.06 -14.77
N ALA A 810 -5.14 7.59 -15.11
CA ALA A 810 -4.33 7.15 -16.24
C ALA A 810 -2.87 7.54 -15.94
N PRO A 811 -1.91 6.80 -16.49
CA PRO A 811 -0.52 7.18 -16.40
C PRO A 811 -0.26 8.49 -17.17
N ARG A 812 0.75 9.23 -16.73
CA ARG A 812 1.21 10.47 -17.34
C ARG A 812 2.47 10.22 -18.14
N GLU A 813 2.54 10.86 -19.31
CA GLU A 813 3.69 10.77 -20.21
C GLU A 813 4.98 11.30 -19.58
N ASP A 814 4.89 12.31 -18.71
CA ASP A 814 6.04 12.89 -18.00
C ASP A 814 6.56 12.01 -16.85
N GLY A 815 5.75 11.08 -16.35
CA GLY A 815 6.06 10.20 -15.21
C GLY A 815 6.21 10.89 -13.86
N PHE A 816 5.66 12.10 -13.72
CA PHE A 816 5.62 12.80 -12.44
C PHE A 816 4.23 12.70 -11.83
N TYR A 817 4.17 12.34 -10.55
CA TYR A 817 2.94 12.07 -9.83
C TYR A 817 3.09 12.48 -8.37
N SER A 818 2.11 13.23 -7.85
CA SER A 818 2.01 13.53 -6.43
C SER A 818 0.55 13.58 -5.98
N SER A 819 0.24 12.96 -4.84
CA SER A 819 -1.02 13.17 -4.11
C SER A 819 -0.81 13.94 -2.80
N ASP A 820 0.30 14.66 -2.66
CA ASP A 820 0.56 15.52 -1.51
C ASP A 820 -0.36 16.76 -1.56
N PHE A 821 -1.35 16.82 -0.67
CA PHE A 821 -2.36 17.89 -0.66
C PHE A 821 -1.78 19.31 -0.53
N ARG A 822 -0.52 19.45 -0.08
CA ARG A 822 0.19 20.74 -0.05
C ARG A 822 0.48 21.31 -1.45
N LEU A 823 0.48 20.45 -2.47
CA LEU A 823 0.56 20.81 -3.90
C LEU A 823 -0.82 20.97 -4.55
N SER A 824 -1.90 20.85 -3.77
CA SER A 824 -3.26 21.02 -4.26
C SER A 824 -3.67 22.49 -4.39
N ALA A 825 -4.84 22.71 -4.96
CA ALA A 825 -5.45 24.01 -5.07
C ALA A 825 -6.30 24.27 -3.80
N PHE A 826 -5.96 25.23 -2.95
CA PHE A 826 -6.70 25.51 -1.71
C PHE A 826 -6.61 26.98 -1.30
N GLY A 827 -7.34 27.36 -0.25
CA GLY A 827 -7.14 28.63 0.43
C GLY A 827 -7.12 28.48 1.96
N THR A 828 -6.58 29.48 2.64
CA THR A 828 -6.65 29.58 4.09
C THR A 828 -7.11 30.96 4.53
N LEU A 829 -7.84 31.01 5.65
CA LEU A 829 -8.26 32.24 6.29
C LEU A 829 -7.94 32.15 7.78
N GLY A 830 -7.03 33.02 8.22
CA GLY A 830 -6.51 33.06 9.58
C GLY A 830 -6.76 34.38 10.27
N GLY A 831 -7.06 34.33 11.56
CA GLY A 831 -7.20 35.49 12.43
C GLY A 831 -6.44 35.26 13.73
N GLY A 832 -5.73 36.28 14.20
CA GLY A 832 -4.91 36.17 15.40
C GLY A 832 -4.85 37.45 16.22
N LEU A 833 -4.50 37.30 17.49
CA LEU A 833 -4.29 38.38 18.44
C LEU A 833 -2.92 38.21 19.10
N THR A 834 -2.09 39.24 19.01
CA THR A 834 -0.82 39.31 19.74
C THR A 834 -0.88 40.44 20.76
N VAL A 835 -0.38 40.18 21.97
CA VAL A 835 -0.27 41.16 23.04
C VAL A 835 1.20 41.28 23.43
N THR A 836 1.70 42.50 23.45
CA THR A 836 3.07 42.81 23.85
C THR A 836 3.04 43.71 25.08
N LYS A 837 3.90 43.42 26.06
CA LYS A 837 4.12 44.21 27.26
C LYS A 837 5.59 44.57 27.39
N GLU A 838 5.88 45.86 27.35
CA GLU A 838 7.17 46.40 27.77
C GLU A 838 7.14 46.62 29.29
N PHE A 839 7.95 45.86 30.03
CA PHE A 839 8.02 45.93 31.49
C PHE A 839 8.97 47.03 31.95
N ALA A 840 10.09 47.15 31.27
CA ALA A 840 11.11 48.16 31.47
C ALA A 840 11.71 48.49 30.10
N ARG A 841 12.42 49.62 30.01
CA ARG A 841 13.16 49.98 28.79
C ARG A 841 14.08 48.82 28.42
N GLY A 842 13.83 48.23 27.25
CA GLY A 842 14.62 47.12 26.71
C GLY A 842 14.16 45.72 27.14
N ILE A 843 13.07 45.56 27.90
CA ILE A 843 12.51 44.23 28.23
C ILE A 843 11.07 44.16 27.74
N LYS A 844 10.81 43.30 26.76
CA LYS A 844 9.50 43.10 26.15
C LYS A 844 9.11 41.63 26.18
N LEU A 845 7.90 41.36 26.66
CA LEU A 845 7.26 40.06 26.52
C LEU A 845 6.14 40.18 25.49
N GLU A 846 6.12 39.28 24.54
CA GLU A 846 5.07 39.12 23.54
C GLU A 846 4.42 37.76 23.71
N THR A 847 3.10 37.70 23.61
CA THR A 847 2.33 36.46 23.57
C THR A 847 1.26 36.56 22.50
N GLY A 848 1.07 35.53 21.69
CA GLY A 848 0.08 35.53 20.62
C GLY A 848 -0.66 34.22 20.46
N PHE A 849 -1.85 34.31 19.86
CA PHE A 849 -2.68 33.18 19.44
C PHE A 849 -3.27 33.45 18.06
N GLU A 850 -3.22 32.47 17.17
CA GLU A 850 -3.79 32.52 15.81
C GLU A 850 -4.62 31.25 15.55
N TYR A 851 -5.76 31.41 14.91
CA TYR A 851 -6.59 30.31 14.40
C TYR A 851 -6.74 30.45 12.90
N THR A 852 -6.52 29.37 12.15
CA THR A 852 -6.62 29.36 10.70
C THR A 852 -7.46 28.19 10.21
N ALA A 853 -8.40 28.48 9.32
CA ALA A 853 -9.11 27.46 8.55
C ALA A 853 -8.42 27.22 7.21
N HIS A 854 -8.15 25.96 6.87
CA HIS A 854 -7.63 25.54 5.57
C HIS A 854 -8.70 24.72 4.84
N ALA A 855 -9.13 25.20 3.68
CA ALA A 855 -10.14 24.51 2.90
C ALA A 855 -10.01 24.75 1.38
N GLY A 856 -10.41 23.75 0.60
CA GLY A 856 -10.43 23.88 -0.86
C GLY A 856 -11.39 24.96 -1.36
N ASN A 857 -12.56 25.10 -0.72
CA ASN A 857 -13.57 26.10 -1.10
C ASN A 857 -13.14 27.56 -0.83
N LEU A 858 -12.07 27.78 -0.07
CA LEU A 858 -11.50 29.11 0.19
C LEU A 858 -10.59 29.58 -0.94
N LYS A 859 -10.33 28.76 -1.97
CA LYS A 859 -9.51 29.14 -3.11
C LYS A 859 -10.18 30.23 -3.96
N ILE A 860 -9.45 31.30 -4.27
CA ILE A 860 -9.88 32.35 -5.20
C ILE A 860 -10.18 31.74 -6.58
N GLY A 861 -11.32 32.10 -7.15
CA GLY A 861 -11.77 31.63 -8.47
C GLY A 861 -12.36 30.21 -8.47
N GLY A 862 -12.48 29.56 -7.32
CA GLY A 862 -13.03 28.20 -7.22
C GLY A 862 -12.06 27.12 -7.73
N GLY A 863 -12.57 25.89 -7.88
CA GLY A 863 -11.79 24.73 -8.32
C GLY A 863 -10.72 24.29 -7.32
N GLY A 864 -10.93 24.54 -6.03
CA GLY A 864 -10.08 23.99 -4.99
C GLY A 864 -10.31 22.50 -4.80
N VAL A 865 -9.40 21.88 -4.04
CA VAL A 865 -9.44 20.48 -3.64
C VAL A 865 -10.75 20.15 -2.92
N GLY A 866 -11.17 18.89 -2.97
CA GLY A 866 -12.33 18.44 -2.20
C GLY A 866 -12.10 18.57 -0.70
N ASN A 867 -13.18 18.47 0.08
CA ASN A 867 -13.15 18.60 1.54
C ASN A 867 -12.35 17.50 2.28
N TYR A 868 -11.88 16.49 1.57
CA TYR A 868 -11.05 15.42 2.14
C TYR A 868 -9.71 15.93 2.70
N ALA A 869 -9.23 17.09 2.22
CA ALA A 869 -8.01 17.75 2.68
C ALA A 869 -8.27 19.02 3.50
N ASP A 870 -9.51 19.25 3.94
CA ASP A 870 -9.87 20.39 4.78
C ASP A 870 -9.47 20.11 6.24
N PHE A 871 -8.84 21.08 6.90
CA PHE A 871 -8.50 21.01 8.31
C PHE A 871 -8.32 22.42 8.88
N ASP A 872 -8.49 22.56 10.17
CA ASP A 872 -8.18 23.80 10.89
C ASP A 872 -6.91 23.61 11.71
N TYR A 873 -6.21 24.70 12.04
CA TYR A 873 -5.09 24.67 12.97
C TYR A 873 -5.05 25.94 13.83
N PHE A 874 -4.39 25.84 14.98
CA PHE A 874 -4.06 27.00 15.79
C PHE A 874 -2.56 27.07 16.09
N MET A 875 -2.11 28.28 16.38
CA MET A 875 -0.76 28.57 16.82
C MET A 875 -0.80 29.42 18.09
N ALA A 876 0.06 29.11 19.04
CA ALA A 876 0.31 29.94 20.21
C ALA A 876 1.80 30.20 20.33
N HIS A 877 2.20 31.42 20.69
CA HIS A 877 3.60 31.75 20.87
C HIS A 877 3.84 32.69 22.04
N ALA A 878 5.05 32.63 22.59
CA ALA A 878 5.58 33.56 23.57
C ALA A 878 7.01 33.94 23.20
N ASN A 879 7.35 35.23 23.26
CA ASN A 879 8.67 35.74 22.95
C ASN A 879 9.11 36.75 24.02
N LEU A 880 10.31 36.58 24.54
CA LEU A 880 10.98 37.52 25.44
C LEU A 880 12.14 38.16 24.69
N SER A 881 12.06 39.48 24.51
CA SER A 881 13.11 40.29 23.90
C SER A 881 13.79 41.15 24.97
N VAL A 882 15.13 41.07 25.01
CA VAL A 882 15.97 41.82 25.94
C VAL A 882 17.01 42.63 25.14
N ASP A 883 16.89 43.95 25.17
CA ASP A 883 17.87 44.92 24.67
C ASP A 883 18.63 45.51 25.86
N LEU A 884 19.92 45.21 25.95
CA LEU A 884 20.76 45.54 27.11
C LEU A 884 21.09 47.04 27.24
N SER A 885 20.57 47.89 26.35
CA SER A 885 21.03 49.28 26.21
C SER A 885 20.00 50.38 26.17
N ALA A 886 18.72 50.03 26.18
CA ALA A 886 17.64 50.99 26.34
C ALA A 886 17.77 51.80 27.67
N ARG A 887 18.77 51.48 28.50
CA ARG A 887 19.32 52.33 29.54
C ARG A 887 20.27 53.40 28.97
N SER A 888 19.68 54.51 28.51
CA SER A 888 20.27 55.83 28.78
C SER A 888 19.23 56.83 29.30
N LEU A 889 19.63 57.55 30.35
CA LEU A 889 19.11 58.81 30.90
C LEU A 889 17.95 58.78 31.94
N ALA A 890 18.36 59.20 33.16
CA ALA A 890 17.73 60.15 34.08
C ALA A 890 16.64 59.66 35.06
N PHE A 891 17.08 59.24 36.24
CA PHE A 891 16.45 59.61 37.52
C PHE A 891 17.43 60.45 38.37
N LEU A 892 17.84 61.60 37.83
CA LEU A 892 18.36 62.70 38.63
C LEU A 892 17.81 64.01 38.06
N GLY A 893 16.69 64.43 38.63
CA GLY A 893 16.54 65.85 38.90
C GLY A 893 17.59 66.22 39.95
N GLY A 894 18.49 67.13 39.60
CA GLY A 894 19.26 67.98 40.51
C GLY A 894 20.13 67.28 41.54
N GLY A 895 21.43 67.16 41.22
CA GLY A 895 22.44 66.89 42.23
C GLY A 895 23.78 66.56 41.60
N SER A 896 24.64 67.57 41.48
CA SER A 896 26.08 67.36 41.46
C SER A 896 26.46 66.61 42.74
N GLY A 897 26.60 65.30 42.64
CA GLY A 897 27.19 64.44 43.66
C GLY A 897 28.32 63.66 42.99
N ASP A 898 29.51 63.79 43.54
CA ASP A 898 30.73 63.14 43.07
C ASP A 898 30.51 61.64 42.83
N HIS A 899 31.11 61.13 41.75
CA HIS A 899 31.23 59.70 41.52
C HIS A 899 32.14 59.09 42.60
N GLU A 900 31.57 58.72 43.75
CA GLU A 900 32.22 57.77 44.63
C GLU A 900 32.23 56.40 43.93
N HIS A 901 33.43 55.90 43.66
CA HIS A 901 33.70 54.55 43.23
C HIS A 901 33.21 53.57 44.32
N HIS A 902 31.95 53.16 44.26
CA HIS A 902 31.43 52.12 45.13
C HIS A 902 31.77 50.75 44.55
N HIS A 903 32.62 50.02 45.26
CA HIS A 903 32.92 48.63 44.99
C HIS A 903 31.62 47.81 44.98
N HIS A 904 31.20 47.34 43.80
CA HIS A 904 30.31 46.19 43.71
C HIS A 904 31.06 44.99 44.31
N GLN A 905 30.90 44.75 45.61
CA GLN A 905 31.37 43.53 46.26
C GLN A 905 30.50 42.36 45.80
N HIS A 906 30.83 41.81 44.63
CA HIS A 906 30.47 40.43 44.32
C HIS A 906 30.97 39.58 45.49
N GLY A 907 30.05 38.86 46.14
CA GLY A 907 30.43 37.91 47.18
C GLY A 907 31.36 36.83 46.61
N ALA A 908 31.80 35.89 47.46
CA ALA A 908 32.67 34.80 47.05
C ALA A 908 32.22 34.17 45.72
N ALA A 909 33.18 33.96 44.81
CA ALA A 909 32.89 33.39 43.50
C ALA A 909 32.14 32.05 43.66
N LEU A 910 31.00 31.95 42.98
CA LEU A 910 30.08 30.82 43.07
C LEU A 910 30.40 29.79 41.98
N PRO A 911 30.50 28.50 42.29
CA PRO A 911 30.61 27.47 41.25
C PRO A 911 29.41 27.52 40.30
N ALA A 912 29.64 27.26 39.01
CA ALA A 912 28.65 27.44 37.96
C ALA A 912 27.35 26.65 38.20
N GLY A 913 27.45 25.45 38.77
CA GLY A 913 26.33 24.56 39.08
C GLY A 913 25.55 24.90 40.35
N VAL A 914 25.88 25.96 41.09
CA VAL A 914 25.09 26.37 42.26
C VAL A 914 23.88 27.17 41.78
N MET A 915 22.68 26.64 42.03
CA MET A 915 21.41 27.30 41.73
C MET A 915 21.03 28.22 42.90
N PHE A 916 20.34 29.33 42.63
CA PHE A 916 19.92 30.27 43.68
C PHE A 916 21.06 30.84 44.54
N GLY A 917 22.32 30.75 44.08
CA GLY A 917 23.49 31.04 44.92
C GLY A 917 23.79 32.52 45.12
N HIS A 918 23.28 33.36 44.24
CA HIS A 918 23.51 34.81 44.20
C HIS A 918 22.25 35.58 44.56
N MET A 919 22.43 36.73 45.20
CA MET A 919 21.36 37.65 45.56
C MET A 919 21.72 39.06 45.10
N MET A 920 20.77 39.76 44.48
CA MET A 920 20.91 41.17 44.18
C MET A 920 20.55 41.98 45.41
N ASN A 921 21.43 42.93 45.76
CA ASN A 921 21.36 43.73 46.98
C ASN A 921 20.77 45.13 46.74
N GLN A 922 20.34 45.44 45.52
CA GLN A 922 19.77 46.72 45.14
C GLN A 922 18.32 46.53 44.71
N SER A 923 17.43 47.37 45.24
CA SER A 923 16.04 47.41 44.80
C SER A 923 15.94 47.83 43.33
N ASP A 924 15.00 47.22 42.62
CA ASP A 924 14.76 47.34 41.18
C ASP A 924 15.90 46.82 40.28
N ALA A 925 16.87 46.09 40.85
CA ALA A 925 17.87 45.38 40.07
C ALA A 925 17.23 44.20 39.31
N ILE A 926 17.77 43.93 38.12
CA ILE A 926 17.39 42.79 37.29
C ILE A 926 18.65 42.00 37.01
N MET A 927 18.53 40.70 36.86
CA MET A 927 19.60 39.89 36.30
C MET A 927 19.00 38.91 35.31
N VAL A 928 19.68 38.80 34.17
CA VAL A 928 19.40 37.79 33.16
C VAL A 928 20.61 36.88 33.12
N GLY A 929 20.38 35.59 33.21
CA GLY A 929 21.40 34.57 33.05
C GLY A 929 20.96 33.50 32.07
N TYR A 930 21.94 32.79 31.56
CA TYR A 930 21.77 31.61 30.76
C TYR A 930 22.67 30.53 31.32
N ARG A 931 22.10 29.36 31.53
CA ARG A 931 22.79 28.21 32.11
C ARG A 931 22.64 27.03 31.16
N PHE A 932 23.78 26.53 30.71
CA PHE A 932 23.87 25.27 29.99
C PHE A 932 24.36 24.19 30.95
N MET A 933 23.63 23.08 31.01
CA MET A 933 24.00 21.89 31.78
C MET A 933 24.06 20.70 30.84
N TYR A 934 25.17 19.96 30.89
CA TYR A 934 25.38 18.74 30.13
C TYR A 934 25.79 17.62 31.08
N GLY A 935 25.07 16.50 31.06
CA GLY A 935 25.38 15.32 31.86
C GLY A 935 25.59 14.10 30.97
N VAL A 936 26.54 13.24 31.34
CA VAL A 936 26.82 12.00 30.62
C VAL A 936 26.89 10.82 31.59
N GLN A 937 26.27 9.73 31.16
CA GLN A 937 26.35 8.41 31.78
C GLN A 937 26.77 7.40 30.70
N SER A 938 27.73 6.54 31.00
CA SER A 938 28.14 5.48 30.09
C SER A 938 28.90 4.38 30.82
N GLY A 939 29.27 3.34 30.08
CA GLY A 939 30.12 2.27 30.58
C GLY A 939 29.32 1.11 31.18
N SER A 940 29.65 0.72 32.40
CA SER A 940 29.12 -0.51 33.02
C SER A 940 27.87 -0.22 33.84
N MET A 941 26.99 -1.21 33.97
CA MET A 941 25.87 -1.15 34.90
C MET A 941 26.38 -1.36 36.33
N ARG A 942 25.72 -0.67 37.28
CA ARG A 942 26.05 -0.65 38.70
C ARG A 942 24.86 -1.05 39.55
N GLN A 943 25.13 -1.62 40.72
CA GLN A 943 24.17 -1.80 41.81
C GLN A 943 24.89 -1.48 43.11
N GLY A 944 24.39 -0.51 43.88
CA GLY A 944 25.16 0.08 44.96
C GLY A 944 26.45 0.70 44.41
N ASP A 945 27.60 0.41 45.03
CA ASP A 945 28.93 0.84 44.58
C ASP A 945 29.65 -0.18 43.67
N GLY A 946 29.02 -1.34 43.43
CA GLY A 946 29.59 -2.46 42.67
C GLY A 946 29.24 -2.46 41.18
N PHE A 947 30.13 -3.01 40.35
CA PHE A 947 29.84 -3.34 38.96
C PHE A 947 29.00 -4.62 38.84
N VAL A 948 28.10 -4.64 37.85
CA VAL A 948 27.19 -5.77 37.61
C VAL A 948 27.44 -6.33 36.21
N ASP A 949 27.52 -7.66 36.10
CA ASP A 949 27.63 -8.36 34.83
C ASP A 949 26.27 -8.57 34.15
N ASP A 950 26.28 -8.86 32.85
CA ASP A 950 25.04 -9.00 32.06
C ASP A 950 24.16 -10.14 32.58
N LEU A 951 24.74 -11.22 33.09
CA LEU A 951 23.99 -12.35 33.64
C LEU A 951 23.22 -11.97 34.91
N THR A 952 23.84 -11.21 35.81
CA THR A 952 23.19 -10.71 37.02
C THR A 952 22.09 -9.71 36.65
N LEU A 953 22.34 -8.86 35.65
CA LEU A 953 21.36 -7.90 35.16
C LEU A 953 20.12 -8.58 34.59
N VAL A 954 20.29 -9.56 33.70
CA VAL A 954 19.20 -10.37 33.13
C VAL A 954 18.35 -10.99 34.23
N ASN A 955 18.98 -11.58 35.25
CA ASN A 955 18.27 -12.32 36.29
C ASN A 955 17.56 -11.45 37.33
N ASN A 956 18.09 -10.25 37.64
CA ASN A 956 17.69 -9.53 38.84
C ASN A 956 17.27 -8.06 38.63
N ALA A 957 17.56 -7.45 37.48
CA ALA A 957 17.29 -6.02 37.29
C ALA A 957 15.87 -5.69 36.80
N CYS A 958 15.18 -6.67 36.20
CA CYS A 958 13.80 -6.56 35.70
C CYS A 958 12.85 -7.44 36.53
N GLU A 959 12.81 -7.22 37.84
CA GLU A 959 12.07 -8.06 38.78
C GLU A 959 10.56 -8.10 38.43
N GLY A 960 10.01 -9.31 38.31
CA GLY A 960 8.60 -9.54 37.93
C GLY A 960 8.36 -9.76 36.43
N TYR A 961 9.39 -9.60 35.59
CA TYR A 961 9.36 -10.05 34.19
C TYR A 961 9.89 -11.48 34.08
N ALA A 962 9.03 -12.43 33.73
CA ALA A 962 9.31 -13.87 33.86
C ALA A 962 10.54 -14.37 33.07
N ALA A 963 10.95 -13.64 32.03
CA ALA A 963 12.08 -13.99 31.18
C ALA A 963 13.37 -13.22 31.52
N GLY A 964 13.34 -12.26 32.45
CA GLY A 964 14.49 -11.41 32.80
C GLY A 964 14.79 -10.33 31.77
N CYS A 965 15.66 -9.35 32.09
CA CYS A 965 15.93 -8.20 31.21
C CYS A 965 16.39 -8.64 29.82
N LEU A 966 15.90 -7.95 28.79
CA LEU A 966 16.31 -8.15 27.40
C LEU A 966 17.34 -7.10 26.97
N TYR A 967 17.25 -5.87 27.49
CA TYR A 967 18.12 -4.75 27.10
C TYR A 967 18.73 -4.06 28.31
N LYS A 968 19.77 -3.25 28.08
CA LYS A 968 20.30 -2.28 29.05
C LYS A 968 20.63 -0.95 28.37
N PRO A 969 20.55 0.17 29.10
CA PRO A 969 21.15 1.41 28.61
C PRO A 969 22.66 1.26 28.51
N THR A 970 23.27 1.88 27.49
CA THR A 970 24.71 1.83 27.25
C THR A 970 25.36 3.21 27.37
N LYS A 971 24.62 4.23 26.97
CA LYS A 971 25.01 5.64 27.06
C LYS A 971 23.76 6.48 27.21
N MET A 972 23.81 7.48 28.09
CA MET A 972 22.79 8.50 28.21
C MET A 972 23.46 9.86 28.25
N HIS A 973 22.94 10.80 27.49
CA HIS A 973 23.35 12.18 27.62
C HIS A 973 22.14 13.11 27.75
N MET A 974 22.28 14.05 28.66
CA MET A 974 21.24 15.02 28.99
C MET A 974 21.79 16.41 28.77
N GLN A 975 21.04 17.24 28.06
CA GLN A 975 21.34 18.64 27.82
C GLN A 975 20.18 19.46 28.34
N MET A 976 20.50 20.52 29.06
CA MET A 976 19.51 21.46 29.55
C MET A 976 20.01 22.89 29.31
N HIS A 977 19.12 23.70 28.73
CA HIS A 977 19.31 25.14 28.56
C HIS A 977 18.29 25.85 29.43
N MET A 978 18.76 26.62 30.40
CA MET A 978 17.93 27.32 31.36
C MET A 978 18.17 28.82 31.26
N LEU A 979 17.07 29.57 31.25
CA LEU A 979 17.11 31.03 31.25
C LEU A 979 16.82 31.53 32.66
N ASP A 980 17.81 32.15 33.29
CA ASP A 980 17.70 32.69 34.64
C ASP A 980 17.15 34.12 34.58
N LEU A 981 15.88 34.33 34.91
CA LEU A 981 15.28 35.67 34.98
C LEU A 981 15.08 36.06 36.44
N MET A 982 15.81 37.07 36.90
CA MET A 982 15.77 37.53 38.29
C MET A 982 15.38 39.00 38.36
N TYR A 983 14.50 39.34 39.29
CA TYR A 983 14.11 40.71 39.62
C TYR A 983 14.17 40.91 41.13
N ALA A 984 14.71 42.03 41.59
CA ALA A 984 14.77 42.39 43.01
C ALA A 984 13.80 43.54 43.32
N PRO A 985 12.52 43.27 43.67
CA PRO A 985 11.60 44.33 44.06
C PRO A 985 12.08 45.14 45.27
N THR A 986 12.90 44.53 46.13
CA THR A 986 13.53 45.17 47.28
C THR A 986 15.00 44.72 47.39
N ASP A 987 15.75 45.31 48.29
CA ASP A 987 17.11 44.90 48.63
C ASP A 987 17.19 43.58 49.43
N TRP A 988 16.07 43.05 49.93
CA TRP A 988 15.98 41.83 50.74
C TRP A 988 15.17 40.70 50.10
N LEU A 989 14.47 40.96 48.99
CA LEU A 989 13.66 39.99 48.25
C LEU A 989 14.08 39.97 46.80
N ASN A 990 14.36 38.79 46.26
CA ASN A 990 14.54 38.58 44.82
C ASN A 990 13.55 37.52 44.34
N LEU A 991 12.96 37.74 43.16
CA LEU A 991 12.06 36.82 42.49
C LEU A 991 12.78 36.27 41.26
N MET A 992 12.71 34.96 41.06
CA MET A 992 13.40 34.27 39.99
C MET A 992 12.45 33.33 39.24
N VAL A 993 12.53 33.33 37.91
CA VAL A 993 11.83 32.40 37.02
C VAL A 993 12.85 31.77 36.09
N MET A 994 12.81 30.45 35.97
CA MET A 994 13.75 29.65 35.18
C MET A 994 13.02 28.62 34.34
N PRO A 995 12.55 28.97 33.13
CA PRO A 995 12.16 27.98 32.16
C PRO A 995 13.39 27.19 31.70
N GLN A 996 13.19 25.92 31.39
CA GLN A 996 14.24 25.02 30.94
C GLN A 996 13.83 24.30 29.66
N LEU A 997 14.77 24.20 28.72
CA LEU A 997 14.68 23.35 27.54
C LEU A 997 15.54 22.13 27.80
N MET A 998 14.94 20.95 27.72
CA MET A 998 15.59 19.69 28.05
C MET A 998 15.64 18.80 26.82
N SER A 999 16.78 18.14 26.64
CA SER A 999 17.00 17.13 25.62
C SER A 999 17.71 15.95 26.25
N MET A 1000 17.17 14.77 26.03
CA MET A 1000 17.70 13.51 26.54
C MET A 1000 17.78 12.53 25.39
N ASP A 1001 18.92 11.87 25.27
CA ASP A 1001 19.14 10.77 24.33
C ASP A 1001 19.85 9.64 25.07
N MET A 1002 19.30 8.44 24.91
CA MET A 1002 19.80 7.22 25.53
C MET A 1002 19.92 6.12 24.48
N SER A 1003 21.12 5.57 24.36
CA SER A 1003 21.41 4.43 23.49
C SER A 1003 21.21 3.12 24.23
N MET A 1004 20.47 2.20 23.61
CA MET A 1004 20.18 0.90 24.15
C MET A 1004 21.12 -0.19 23.59
N SER A 1005 21.36 -1.24 24.37
CA SER A 1005 22.15 -2.38 23.91
C SER A 1005 21.40 -3.24 22.90
N ASN A 1006 22.14 -4.06 22.16
CA ASN A 1006 21.56 -5.27 21.56
C ASN A 1006 21.01 -6.21 22.66
N PRO A 1007 20.15 -7.18 22.32
CA PRO A 1007 19.61 -8.12 23.30
C PRO A 1007 20.70 -8.81 24.13
N LEU A 1008 20.58 -8.77 25.47
CA LEU A 1008 21.50 -9.40 26.43
C LEU A 1008 21.36 -10.92 26.49
N ARG A 1009 20.22 -11.42 26.02
CA ARG A 1009 19.89 -12.84 25.87
C ARG A 1009 19.08 -13.03 24.59
N GLN A 1010 18.89 -14.29 24.18
CA GLN A 1010 17.99 -14.57 23.06
C GLN A 1010 16.53 -14.22 23.44
N PRO A 1011 15.82 -13.43 22.61
CA PRO A 1011 14.39 -13.22 22.77
C PRO A 1011 13.64 -14.55 22.61
N THR A 1012 12.58 -14.74 23.38
CA THR A 1012 11.63 -15.84 23.20
C THR A 1012 10.64 -15.49 22.09
N LEU A 1013 10.02 -16.49 21.45
CA LEU A 1013 9.10 -16.29 20.31
C LEU A 1013 7.88 -15.40 20.61
N THR A 1014 7.57 -15.16 21.88
CA THR A 1014 6.46 -14.32 22.34
C THR A 1014 6.89 -12.89 22.70
N GLU A 1015 8.20 -12.61 22.71
CA GLU A 1015 8.74 -11.28 22.97
C GLU A 1015 8.79 -10.51 21.65
N GLN A 1016 7.93 -9.50 21.53
CA GLN A 1016 7.95 -8.56 20.42
C GLN A 1016 9.16 -7.64 20.56
N ASP A 1017 9.73 -7.19 19.43
CA ASP A 1017 10.74 -6.13 19.46
C ASP A 1017 10.10 -4.84 19.97
N SER A 1018 10.30 -4.58 21.25
CA SER A 1018 9.73 -3.47 22.02
C SER A 1018 10.19 -2.08 21.56
N GLY A 1019 11.09 -1.98 20.58
CA GLY A 1019 11.68 -0.71 20.19
C GLY A 1019 12.87 -0.30 21.04
N HIS A 1020 13.26 -1.07 22.06
CA HIS A 1020 14.51 -0.91 22.81
C HIS A 1020 15.74 -1.49 22.08
N GLY A 1021 15.58 -2.44 21.15
CA GLY A 1021 16.71 -3.22 20.60
C GLY A 1021 17.60 -2.44 19.62
N GLY A 1022 18.79 -2.02 20.06
CA GLY A 1022 19.71 -1.24 19.23
C GLY A 1022 19.20 0.16 18.87
N SER A 1023 18.13 0.61 19.53
CA SER A 1023 17.44 1.87 19.29
C SER A 1023 17.99 3.02 20.14
N HIS A 1024 17.64 4.25 19.73
CA HIS A 1024 17.84 5.46 20.49
C HIS A 1024 16.50 5.91 21.11
N HIS A 1025 16.54 6.12 22.41
CA HIS A 1025 15.45 6.68 23.20
C HIS A 1025 15.69 8.18 23.27
N THR A 1026 14.85 8.98 22.61
CA THR A 1026 15.04 10.45 22.54
C THR A 1026 13.83 11.19 23.06
N SER A 1027 14.05 12.22 23.85
CA SER A 1027 12.99 13.11 24.32
C SER A 1027 13.52 14.53 24.37
N ASN A 1028 12.79 15.48 23.80
CA ASN A 1028 13.23 16.87 23.77
C ASN A 1028 12.05 17.85 23.74
N ASP A 1029 11.95 18.68 24.77
CA ASP A 1029 10.89 19.69 24.95
C ASP A 1029 11.24 20.63 26.13
N ILE A 1030 10.33 21.53 26.49
CA ILE A 1030 10.37 22.23 27.79
C ILE A 1030 10.40 21.19 28.92
N GLY A 1031 11.24 21.42 29.92
CA GLY A 1031 11.14 20.75 31.21
C GLY A 1031 10.34 21.58 32.22
N ASP A 1032 10.26 21.14 33.47
CA ASP A 1032 9.54 21.90 34.51
C ASP A 1032 10.11 23.30 34.79
N THR A 1033 9.27 24.32 34.74
CA THR A 1033 9.66 25.72 34.98
C THR A 1033 9.80 25.97 36.48
N ILE A 1034 10.94 26.51 36.90
CA ILE A 1034 11.20 26.78 38.31
C ILE A 1034 10.89 28.24 38.64
N VAL A 1035 10.13 28.47 39.71
CA VAL A 1035 9.85 29.80 40.24
C VAL A 1035 10.28 29.86 41.70
N THR A 1036 11.12 30.82 42.05
CA THR A 1036 11.70 30.94 43.39
C THR A 1036 11.68 32.36 43.90
N ALA A 1037 11.36 32.52 45.19
CA ALA A 1037 11.63 33.73 45.95
C ALA A 1037 12.86 33.52 46.84
N LEU A 1038 13.84 34.42 46.76
CA LEU A 1038 15.02 34.45 47.62
C LEU A 1038 14.88 35.57 48.66
N VAL A 1039 15.01 35.22 49.93
CA VAL A 1039 14.85 36.11 51.07
C VAL A 1039 16.18 36.23 51.80
N LYS A 1040 16.70 37.45 51.93
CA LYS A 1040 17.92 37.75 52.67
C LYS A 1040 17.73 37.43 54.15
N VAL A 1041 18.65 36.67 54.74
CA VAL A 1041 18.63 36.32 56.16
C VAL A 1041 19.72 37.08 56.91
N VAL A 1042 20.95 37.09 56.39
CA VAL A 1042 22.10 37.81 56.96
C VAL A 1042 22.91 38.46 55.85
N ASP A 1043 23.35 39.70 56.05
CA ASP A 1043 24.39 40.33 55.24
C ASP A 1043 25.19 41.28 56.15
N ASN A 1044 26.45 40.96 56.42
CA ASN A 1044 27.36 41.82 57.19
C ASN A 1044 28.63 42.20 56.42
N GLY A 1045 28.59 42.09 55.08
CA GLY A 1045 29.72 42.36 54.18
C GLY A 1045 30.71 41.20 54.05
N THR A 1046 31.06 40.50 55.13
CA THR A 1046 31.96 39.32 55.10
C THR A 1046 31.19 38.00 54.97
N HIS A 1047 30.05 37.92 55.63
CA HIS A 1047 29.17 36.75 55.68
C HIS A 1047 27.78 37.13 55.18
N ARG A 1048 27.26 36.32 54.27
CA ARG A 1048 25.94 36.49 53.64
C ARG A 1048 25.17 35.18 53.70
N ALA A 1049 23.88 35.24 54.00
CA ALA A 1049 23.00 34.09 53.98
C ALA A 1049 21.61 34.48 53.47
N HIS A 1050 21.01 33.62 52.66
CA HIS A 1050 19.65 33.79 52.17
C HIS A 1050 18.94 32.43 52.05
N ALA A 1051 17.62 32.47 52.23
CA ALA A 1051 16.74 31.32 52.08
C ALA A 1051 15.97 31.43 50.76
N GLY A 1052 15.85 30.33 50.03
CA GLY A 1052 15.02 30.23 48.84
C GLY A 1052 13.77 29.40 49.10
N ILE A 1053 12.63 29.93 48.69
CA ILE A 1053 11.33 29.27 48.72
C ILE A 1053 10.90 29.12 47.26
N GLY A 1054 11.11 27.93 46.70
CA GLY A 1054 10.87 27.63 45.30
C GLY A 1054 9.77 26.61 45.07
N VAL A 1055 9.18 26.68 43.88
CA VAL A 1055 8.33 25.62 43.32
C VAL A 1055 8.79 25.27 41.90
N SER A 1056 8.65 23.99 41.54
CA SER A 1056 8.76 23.52 40.16
C SER A 1056 7.34 23.35 39.63
N ALA A 1057 6.97 24.09 38.58
CA ALA A 1057 5.70 23.95 37.91
C ALA A 1057 5.81 22.84 36.85
N PRO A 1058 4.82 21.93 36.72
CA PRO A 1058 4.85 20.78 35.82
C PRO A 1058 4.59 21.21 34.37
N THR A 1059 5.48 22.03 33.81
CA THR A 1059 5.41 22.50 32.42
C THR A 1059 6.05 21.53 31.44
N GLY A 1060 6.87 20.59 31.92
CA GLY A 1060 7.53 19.63 31.03
C GLY A 1060 6.64 18.46 30.63
N SER A 1061 6.82 17.98 29.40
CA SER A 1061 6.08 16.83 28.89
C SER A 1061 6.49 15.55 29.63
N ILE A 1062 5.50 14.72 29.95
CA ILE A 1062 5.66 13.39 30.54
C ILE A 1062 5.05 12.30 29.64
N ASP A 1063 4.87 12.62 28.36
CA ASP A 1063 4.15 11.81 27.38
C ASP A 1063 5.11 11.25 26.31
N ALA A 1064 6.42 11.21 26.59
CA ALA A 1064 7.40 10.65 25.67
C ALA A 1064 7.14 9.15 25.52
N GLN A 1065 7.03 8.71 24.27
CA GLN A 1065 6.64 7.35 23.91
C GLN A 1065 7.80 6.61 23.26
N LEU A 1066 7.90 5.34 23.60
CA LEU A 1066 8.96 4.44 23.13
C LEU A 1066 8.84 4.15 21.62
N SER A 1067 7.61 4.02 21.15
CA SER A 1067 7.26 3.76 19.76
C SER A 1067 6.11 4.67 19.33
N PRO A 1068 6.02 5.02 18.04
CA PRO A 1068 4.84 5.73 17.54
C PRO A 1068 3.59 4.90 17.86
N PRO A 1069 2.54 5.51 18.40
CA PRO A 1069 1.35 4.77 18.74
C PRO A 1069 0.61 4.33 17.46
N GLN A 1070 -0.19 3.28 17.55
CA GLN A 1070 -0.90 2.73 16.40
C GLN A 1070 -2.23 3.45 16.18
N LEU A 1071 -2.58 3.68 14.91
CA LEU A 1071 -3.90 4.18 14.55
C LEU A 1071 -4.92 3.05 14.63
N VAL A 1072 -6.13 3.37 15.10
CA VAL A 1072 -7.28 2.45 15.04
C VAL A 1072 -7.61 2.07 13.59
N SER A 1073 -7.39 2.99 12.66
CA SER A 1073 -7.55 2.79 11.22
C SER A 1073 -6.74 3.86 10.48
N SER A 1074 -6.16 3.53 9.32
CA SER A 1074 -5.51 4.51 8.45
C SER A 1074 -6.50 5.47 7.76
N SER A 1075 -7.81 5.24 7.86
CA SER A 1075 -8.84 6.17 7.37
C SER A 1075 -9.08 7.37 8.29
N GLY A 1076 -8.36 7.45 9.42
CA GLY A 1076 -8.47 8.55 10.36
C GLY A 1076 -7.23 8.67 11.22
N THR A 1077 -7.27 9.62 12.14
CA THR A 1077 -6.13 10.00 12.99
C THR A 1077 -6.28 9.50 14.44
N LYS A 1078 -7.31 8.70 14.71
CA LYS A 1078 -7.59 8.20 16.06
C LYS A 1078 -6.58 7.13 16.43
N VAL A 1079 -5.84 7.39 17.50
CA VAL A 1079 -4.89 6.46 18.11
C VAL A 1079 -5.62 5.39 18.94
N ASP A 1080 -5.14 4.15 18.88
CA ASP A 1080 -5.54 3.08 19.79
C ASP A 1080 -4.85 3.33 21.15
N ALA A 1081 -5.66 3.65 22.16
CA ALA A 1081 -5.15 3.93 23.49
C ALA A 1081 -4.37 2.76 24.11
N SER A 1082 -4.61 1.51 23.69
CA SER A 1082 -3.88 0.33 24.16
C SER A 1082 -2.46 0.22 23.57
N SER A 1083 -2.19 0.92 22.47
CA SER A 1083 -0.88 0.97 21.81
C SER A 1083 0.07 2.05 22.35
N LEU A 1084 -0.41 2.89 23.27
CA LEU A 1084 0.42 3.91 23.91
C LEU A 1084 1.42 3.23 24.85
N ASN A 1085 2.68 3.22 24.44
CA ASN A 1085 3.78 2.70 25.23
C ASN A 1085 4.64 3.85 25.75
N LEU A 1086 4.57 4.09 27.06
CA LEU A 1086 5.35 5.17 27.66
C LEU A 1086 6.84 4.78 27.61
N GLN A 1087 7.67 5.73 27.20
CA GLN A 1087 9.13 5.58 27.27
C GLN A 1087 9.60 5.52 28.74
N ASP A 1088 10.85 5.09 28.96
CA ASP A 1088 11.40 4.89 30.30
C ASP A 1088 11.24 6.14 31.18
N TYR A 1089 11.09 5.93 32.49
CA TYR A 1089 10.81 7.02 33.42
C TYR A 1089 11.85 8.15 33.37
N GLY A 1090 13.13 7.81 33.23
CA GLY A 1090 14.24 8.77 33.12
C GLY A 1090 14.28 9.58 31.82
N MET A 1091 13.45 9.22 30.84
CA MET A 1091 13.33 9.92 29.55
C MET A 1091 12.17 10.91 29.52
N GLN A 1092 11.40 11.02 30.60
CA GLN A 1092 10.34 12.03 30.70
C GLN A 1092 10.93 13.40 31.08
N LEU A 1093 10.58 14.44 30.32
CA LEU A 1093 11.23 15.77 30.39
C LEU A 1093 10.78 16.60 31.59
N GLY A 1094 9.55 16.35 32.06
CA GLY A 1094 9.00 16.93 33.28
C GLY A 1094 8.79 15.86 34.36
N SER A 1095 8.49 16.31 35.57
CA SER A 1095 8.02 15.43 36.64
C SER A 1095 6.52 15.16 36.57
N GLY A 1096 5.77 16.09 35.97
CA GLY A 1096 4.32 16.09 35.99
C GLY A 1096 3.73 16.34 37.38
N THR A 1097 4.53 16.84 38.33
CA THR A 1097 4.14 17.14 39.71
C THR A 1097 4.51 18.57 40.08
N TRP A 1098 3.71 19.20 40.92
CA TRP A 1098 4.18 20.39 41.63
C TRP A 1098 5.22 19.98 42.68
N ASP A 1099 6.42 20.53 42.57
CA ASP A 1099 7.50 20.23 43.51
C ASP A 1099 7.81 21.42 44.40
N PHE A 1100 8.03 21.16 45.69
CA PHE A 1100 8.56 22.16 46.60
C PHE A 1100 10.09 22.12 46.62
N LYS A 1101 10.72 23.28 46.38
CA LYS A 1101 12.18 23.44 46.24
C LYS A 1101 12.76 24.43 47.27
N PRO A 1102 12.92 24.03 48.54
CA PRO A 1102 13.57 24.87 49.54
C PRO A 1102 15.08 24.92 49.33
N SER A 1103 15.69 26.07 49.63
CA SER A 1103 17.15 26.19 49.70
C SER A 1103 17.60 27.13 50.82
N LEU A 1104 18.80 26.91 51.32
CA LEU A 1104 19.50 27.79 52.24
C LEU A 1104 20.95 27.91 51.77
N THR A 1105 21.36 29.13 51.47
CA THR A 1105 22.70 29.42 50.96
C THR A 1105 23.43 30.34 51.92
N TYR A 1106 24.70 30.03 52.20
CA TYR A 1106 25.61 30.82 53.01
C TYR A 1106 26.93 31.02 52.26
N ASN A 1107 27.37 32.27 52.14
CA ASN A 1107 28.61 32.64 51.48
C ASN A 1107 29.47 33.50 52.42
N GLY A 1108 30.78 33.27 52.42
CA GLY A 1108 31.76 34.07 53.14
C GLY A 1108 32.91 34.48 52.24
N GLN A 1109 33.41 35.70 52.38
CA GLN A 1109 34.57 36.18 51.62
C GLN A 1109 35.49 37.03 52.49
N LEU A 1110 36.79 36.74 52.42
CA LEU A 1110 37.84 37.48 53.10
C LEU A 1110 39.09 37.58 52.22
N ALA A 1111 39.45 38.80 51.83
CA ALA A 1111 40.52 39.07 50.86
C ALA A 1111 40.33 38.23 49.58
N ASP A 1112 41.35 37.48 49.16
CA ASP A 1112 41.31 36.65 47.95
C ASP A 1112 40.60 35.31 48.16
N TRP A 1113 40.22 34.97 49.40
CA TRP A 1113 39.57 33.70 49.72
C TRP A 1113 38.06 33.88 49.84
N GLY A 1114 37.33 32.95 49.24
CA GLY A 1114 35.89 32.79 49.41
C GLY A 1114 35.53 31.37 49.78
N TRP A 1115 34.37 31.21 50.41
CA TRP A 1115 33.78 29.90 50.68
C TRP A 1115 32.26 30.01 50.70
N GLY A 1116 31.60 28.88 50.56
CA GLY A 1116 30.15 28.83 50.75
C GLY A 1116 29.62 27.43 50.95
N LEU A 1117 28.37 27.40 51.41
CA LEU A 1117 27.61 26.22 51.73
C LEU A 1117 26.18 26.42 51.22
N GLN A 1118 25.60 25.39 50.61
CA GLN A 1118 24.21 25.37 50.22
C GLN A 1118 23.57 24.03 50.59
N PHE A 1119 22.39 24.11 51.19
CA PHE A 1119 21.49 22.98 51.36
C PHE A 1119 20.25 23.23 50.53
N SER A 1120 19.84 22.24 49.74
CA SER A 1120 18.64 22.32 48.92
C SER A 1120 17.90 20.99 48.93
N GLY A 1121 16.60 21.04 48.63
CA GLY A 1121 15.76 19.87 48.50
C GLY A 1121 14.77 19.99 47.35
N THR A 1122 14.29 18.86 46.88
CA THR A 1122 13.12 18.75 46.00
C THR A 1122 12.17 17.74 46.64
N LYS A 1123 11.01 18.23 47.06
CA LYS A 1123 9.94 17.41 47.63
C LYS A 1123 8.80 17.32 46.62
N ARG A 1124 8.51 16.11 46.14
CA ARG A 1124 7.36 15.86 45.26
C ARG A 1124 6.08 15.90 46.10
N LEU A 1125 5.11 16.72 45.72
CA LEU A 1125 3.91 16.92 46.53
C LEU A 1125 2.76 15.96 46.17
N GLU A 1126 2.83 15.35 44.99
CA GLU A 1126 1.75 14.53 44.42
C GLU A 1126 2.27 13.44 43.46
N TYR A 1127 1.37 12.58 42.99
CA TYR A 1127 1.61 11.68 41.87
C TYR A 1127 1.16 12.36 40.58
N ASN A 1128 1.91 12.19 39.49
CA ASN A 1128 1.57 12.76 38.20
C ASN A 1128 0.32 12.09 37.58
N LYS A 1129 -0.13 12.58 36.43
CA LYS A 1129 -1.35 12.07 35.74
C LYS A 1129 -1.27 10.56 35.44
N TYR A 1130 -0.07 10.03 35.24
CA TYR A 1130 0.18 8.60 35.02
C TYR A 1130 0.38 7.80 36.30
N GLY A 1131 0.34 8.41 37.49
CA GLY A 1131 0.30 7.68 38.77
C GLY A 1131 1.66 7.35 39.39
N TYR A 1132 2.74 7.96 38.93
CA TYR A 1132 4.07 7.87 39.56
C TYR A 1132 4.60 9.26 39.93
N ALA A 1133 5.64 9.31 40.76
CA ALA A 1133 6.37 10.52 41.10
C ALA A 1133 7.86 10.20 41.18
N PHE A 1134 8.74 11.08 40.69
CA PHE A 1134 10.18 10.89 40.86
C PHE A 1134 10.57 10.87 42.34
N GLY A 1135 11.74 10.31 42.65
CA GLY A 1135 12.24 10.32 44.03
C GLY A 1135 12.45 11.73 44.57
N ASP A 1136 12.19 11.90 45.87
CA ASP A 1136 12.60 13.10 46.60
C ASP A 1136 14.12 13.22 46.59
N GLN A 1137 14.63 14.46 46.59
CA GLN A 1137 16.06 14.72 46.53
C GLN A 1137 16.49 15.71 47.61
N ILE A 1138 17.64 15.46 48.22
CA ILE A 1138 18.34 16.39 49.11
C ILE A 1138 19.77 16.54 48.61
N GLN A 1139 20.25 17.78 48.54
CA GLN A 1139 21.61 18.08 48.15
C GLN A 1139 22.28 18.99 49.17
N ALA A 1140 23.51 18.64 49.53
CA ALA A 1140 24.40 19.46 50.33
C ALA A 1140 25.64 19.77 49.49
N SER A 1141 25.98 21.04 49.41
CA SER A 1141 27.07 21.53 48.58
C SER A 1141 27.96 22.46 49.38
N GLY A 1142 29.27 22.28 49.31
CA GLY A 1142 30.24 23.20 49.88
C GLY A 1142 31.33 23.53 48.89
N TRP A 1143 31.82 24.76 48.92
CA TRP A 1143 32.90 25.17 48.01
C TRP A 1143 33.89 26.13 48.68
N GLY A 1144 35.10 26.11 48.15
CA GLY A 1144 36.12 27.13 48.36
C GLY A 1144 36.41 27.84 47.04
N SER A 1145 36.71 29.13 47.11
CA SER A 1145 37.10 29.93 45.96
C SER A 1145 38.34 30.76 46.26
N TYR A 1146 39.15 30.99 45.22
CA TYR A 1146 40.35 31.80 45.30
C TYR A 1146 40.40 32.76 44.11
N ALA A 1147 40.50 34.06 44.39
CA ALA A 1147 40.67 35.10 43.39
C ALA A 1147 42.11 35.08 42.88
N ILE A 1148 42.33 34.55 41.68
CA ILE A 1148 43.66 34.52 41.04
C ILE A 1148 44.01 35.93 40.55
N PHE A 1149 43.02 36.60 39.97
CA PHE A 1149 43.05 38.00 39.55
C PHE A 1149 41.74 38.67 39.94
N ASP A 1150 41.68 40.00 39.91
CA ASP A 1150 40.45 40.76 40.21
C ASP A 1150 39.23 40.37 39.35
N TRP A 1151 39.48 39.81 38.16
CA TRP A 1151 38.47 39.40 37.19
C TRP A 1151 38.34 37.87 37.04
N LEU A 1152 39.22 37.06 37.65
CA LEU A 1152 39.26 35.60 37.50
C LEU A 1152 39.43 34.90 38.86
N SER A 1153 38.52 33.99 39.16
CA SER A 1153 38.55 33.17 40.36
C SER A 1153 38.45 31.69 40.01
N ALA A 1154 39.14 30.84 40.76
CA ALA A 1154 38.97 29.39 40.69
C ALA A 1154 38.08 28.90 41.83
N THR A 1155 37.32 27.84 41.60
CA THR A 1155 36.45 27.19 42.59
C THR A 1155 36.70 25.69 42.66
N ILE A 1156 36.63 25.16 43.87
CA ILE A 1156 36.53 23.72 44.14
C ILE A 1156 35.28 23.46 44.96
N ARG A 1157 34.47 22.51 44.54
CA ARG A 1157 33.16 22.21 45.14
C ARG A 1157 33.09 20.73 45.52
N GLY A 1158 32.56 20.42 46.69
CA GLY A 1158 32.11 19.08 47.06
C GLY A 1158 30.59 19.05 47.09
N VAL A 1159 30.00 18.02 46.50
CA VAL A 1159 28.54 17.82 46.45
C VAL A 1159 28.20 16.45 46.99
N TYR A 1160 27.24 16.40 47.91
CA TYR A 1160 26.58 15.19 48.33
C TYR A 1160 25.12 15.25 47.92
N THR A 1161 24.66 14.23 47.19
CA THR A 1161 23.27 14.10 46.77
C THR A 1161 22.69 12.80 47.31
N TRP A 1162 21.53 12.88 47.95
CA TRP A 1162 20.68 11.74 48.27
C TRP A 1162 19.39 11.86 47.46
N GLN A 1163 19.01 10.78 46.78
CA GLN A 1163 17.78 10.71 45.99
C GLN A 1163 17.06 9.39 46.26
N ASP A 1164 15.76 9.47 46.50
CA ASP A 1164 14.89 8.31 46.69
C ASP A 1164 14.58 7.60 45.37
N HIS A 1165 14.00 6.40 45.44
CA HIS A 1165 13.47 5.72 44.25
C HIS A 1165 12.21 6.41 43.72
N ILE A 1166 11.83 6.09 42.47
CA ILE A 1166 10.55 6.56 41.92
C ILE A 1166 9.41 5.93 42.71
N GLN A 1167 8.45 6.73 43.14
CA GLN A 1167 7.29 6.28 43.91
C GLN A 1167 6.11 5.98 42.96
N GLY A 1168 5.38 4.91 43.23
CA GLY A 1168 4.27 4.46 42.39
C GLY A 1168 4.71 3.80 41.09
N ARG A 1169 3.78 3.62 40.16
CA ARG A 1169 4.01 3.04 38.82
C ARG A 1169 3.07 3.69 37.82
N SER A 1170 3.52 3.81 36.57
CA SER A 1170 2.68 4.30 35.50
C SER A 1170 1.41 3.46 35.33
N LYS A 1171 0.31 4.15 35.02
CA LYS A 1171 -0.97 3.59 34.58
C LYS A 1171 -0.99 3.26 33.10
N LEU A 1172 -0.06 3.82 32.31
CA LEU A 1172 0.15 3.42 30.92
C LEU A 1172 1.00 2.14 30.86
N THR A 1173 0.91 1.44 29.75
CA THR A 1173 1.79 0.32 29.44
C THR A 1173 3.24 0.82 29.40
N LEU A 1174 4.14 0.09 30.06
CA LEU A 1174 5.58 0.16 29.86
C LEU A 1174 6.07 -1.23 29.53
N ASP A 1175 6.94 -1.33 28.53
CA ASP A 1175 7.65 -2.56 28.22
C ASP A 1175 8.70 -2.83 29.29
N ALA A 1176 8.40 -3.75 30.19
CA ALA A 1176 9.24 -4.09 31.34
C ALA A 1176 10.47 -4.94 30.95
N THR A 1177 11.23 -4.50 29.94
CA THR A 1177 12.30 -5.29 29.29
C THR A 1177 13.70 -4.77 29.59
N SER A 1178 13.84 -3.57 30.16
CA SER A 1178 15.10 -2.94 30.54
C SER A 1178 15.07 -2.42 31.99
N PRO A 1179 16.23 -2.34 32.70
CA PRO A 1179 16.27 -1.84 34.08
C PRO A 1179 15.65 -0.45 34.27
N VAL A 1180 15.75 0.43 33.27
CA VAL A 1180 15.22 1.81 33.31
C VAL A 1180 13.68 1.87 33.29
N ASP A 1181 12.99 0.77 33.00
CA ASP A 1181 11.53 0.68 33.02
C ASP A 1181 10.97 0.45 34.44
N PHE A 1182 11.83 0.27 35.44
CA PHE A 1182 11.45 -0.10 36.79
C PHE A 1182 11.69 1.02 37.80
N PRO A 1183 10.66 1.48 38.55
CA PRO A 1183 10.78 2.57 39.53
C PRO A 1183 11.84 2.34 40.62
N SER A 1184 12.13 1.09 40.97
CA SER A 1184 13.11 0.69 41.99
C SER A 1184 14.56 0.91 41.57
N ASN A 1185 14.83 1.03 40.26
CA ASN A 1185 16.16 1.21 39.70
C ASN A 1185 16.53 2.70 39.53
N TYR A 1186 16.04 3.58 40.41
CA TYR A 1186 16.27 5.02 40.34
C TYR A 1186 16.72 5.58 41.69
N GLY A 1187 17.56 6.62 41.63
CA GLY A 1187 18.06 7.32 42.82
C GLY A 1187 19.33 6.68 43.39
N GLY A 1188 19.77 7.16 44.54
CA GLY A 1188 21.00 6.70 45.18
C GLY A 1188 21.65 7.76 46.06
N ARG A 1189 22.90 7.52 46.42
CA ARG A 1189 23.78 8.43 47.16
C ARG A 1189 25.01 8.71 46.33
N PHE A 1190 25.32 9.98 46.16
CA PHE A 1190 26.37 10.41 45.25
C PHE A 1190 27.29 11.44 45.89
N TRP A 1191 28.58 11.29 45.65
CA TRP A 1191 29.63 12.19 46.09
C TRP A 1191 30.41 12.66 44.87
N ASP A 1192 30.29 13.94 44.57
CA ASP A 1192 30.90 14.56 43.40
C ASP A 1192 31.86 15.68 43.82
N VAL A 1193 32.92 15.88 43.03
CA VAL A 1193 33.86 17.00 43.18
C VAL A 1193 33.84 17.85 41.92
N GLY A 1194 33.55 19.14 42.10
CA GLY A 1194 33.50 20.15 41.06
C GLY A 1194 34.79 20.98 41.01
N LEU A 1195 35.27 21.24 39.80
CA LEU A 1195 36.35 22.18 39.53
C LEU A 1195 35.82 23.24 38.57
N GLY A 1196 35.94 24.52 38.94
CA GLY A 1196 35.38 25.60 38.16
C GLY A 1196 36.25 26.83 38.06
N LEU A 1197 35.95 27.64 37.05
CA LEU A 1197 36.52 28.96 36.82
C LEU A 1197 35.39 29.97 36.66
N ASN A 1198 35.58 31.14 37.26
CA ASN A 1198 34.64 32.24 37.24
C ASN A 1198 35.34 33.50 36.77
N THR A 1199 34.82 34.12 35.72
CA THR A 1199 35.24 35.45 35.29
C THR A 1199 34.17 36.48 35.55
N SER A 1200 34.53 37.58 36.22
CA SER A 1200 33.63 38.71 36.45
C SER A 1200 34.30 40.00 36.00
N PHE A 1201 33.73 40.69 35.03
CA PHE A 1201 34.29 41.92 34.50
C PHE A 1201 33.70 43.12 35.25
N ARG A 1202 34.56 43.91 35.91
CA ARG A 1202 34.14 45.05 36.75
C ARG A 1202 34.04 46.36 35.97
N ASP A 1203 34.92 46.57 35.00
CA ASP A 1203 35.05 47.81 34.24
C ASP A 1203 35.19 47.53 32.73
N GLY A 1204 34.96 48.57 31.91
CA GLY A 1204 35.07 48.50 30.45
C GLY A 1204 33.78 48.04 29.76
N LYS A 1205 33.87 47.70 28.47
CA LYS A 1205 32.69 47.35 27.64
C LYS A 1205 31.96 46.07 28.09
N PHE A 1206 32.58 45.26 28.95
CA PHE A 1206 32.01 44.01 29.46
C PHE A 1206 31.62 44.09 30.95
N ALA A 1207 31.63 45.28 31.56
CA ALA A 1207 31.26 45.47 32.96
C ALA A 1207 29.86 44.90 33.24
N GLY A 1208 29.71 44.13 34.32
CA GLY A 1208 28.44 43.51 34.72
C GLY A 1208 28.21 42.09 34.17
N HIS A 1209 29.01 41.63 33.21
CA HIS A 1209 28.98 40.24 32.76
C HIS A 1209 29.77 39.33 33.70
N SER A 1210 29.20 38.17 33.99
CA SER A 1210 29.90 37.06 34.61
C SER A 1210 29.77 35.79 33.77
N LEU A 1211 30.85 35.03 33.69
CA LEU A 1211 30.91 33.72 33.05
C LEU A 1211 31.49 32.73 34.05
N ALA A 1212 30.88 31.57 34.16
CA ALA A 1212 31.25 30.51 35.07
C ALA A 1212 31.25 29.19 34.30
N VAL A 1213 32.29 28.38 34.44
CA VAL A 1213 32.31 27.01 33.91
C VAL A 1213 32.76 26.08 35.02
N GLU A 1214 32.07 24.95 35.19
CA GLU A 1214 32.36 23.93 36.20
C GLU A 1214 32.24 22.54 35.60
N TRP A 1215 33.26 21.70 35.79
CA TRP A 1215 33.18 20.26 35.57
C TRP A 1215 32.98 19.55 36.91
N LEU A 1216 31.91 18.78 37.02
CA LEU A 1216 31.55 17.99 38.19
C LEU A 1216 31.88 16.51 37.93
N GLN A 1217 32.86 16.00 38.67
CA GLN A 1217 33.36 14.63 38.57
C GLN A 1217 32.77 13.75 39.69
N PRO A 1218 32.04 12.68 39.37
CA PRO A 1218 31.70 11.64 40.33
C PRO A 1218 32.94 10.99 40.93
N VAL A 1219 32.99 10.93 42.26
CA VAL A 1219 34.10 10.32 43.02
C VAL A 1219 33.65 9.04 43.71
N HIS A 1220 32.40 9.00 44.14
CA HIS A 1220 31.75 7.80 44.66
C HIS A 1220 30.26 7.85 44.35
N SER A 1221 29.69 6.71 43.96
CA SER A 1221 28.28 6.56 43.64
C SER A 1221 27.79 5.24 44.24
N ASP A 1222 26.68 5.31 44.97
CA ASP A 1222 25.98 4.18 45.59
C ASP A 1222 24.54 4.20 45.07
N PHE A 1223 24.27 3.42 44.03
CA PHE A 1223 23.02 3.44 43.27
C PHE A 1223 21.91 2.61 43.94
N ASN A 1224 20.67 3.12 43.86
CA ASN A 1224 19.48 2.31 44.16
C ASN A 1224 19.18 1.39 42.97
N GLY A 1225 19.12 0.07 43.18
CA GLY A 1225 18.85 -0.88 42.10
C GLY A 1225 19.93 -0.84 41.01
N TYR A 1226 19.54 -1.12 39.75
CA TYR A 1226 20.47 -1.28 38.63
C TYR A 1226 20.47 -0.07 37.69
N GLN A 1227 21.57 0.68 37.64
CA GLN A 1227 21.69 1.93 36.88
C GLN A 1227 22.98 2.00 36.08
N LEU A 1228 23.00 2.85 35.05
CA LEU A 1228 24.20 3.14 34.26
C LEU A 1228 25.15 4.04 35.06
N ASP A 1229 26.47 3.80 34.94
CA ASP A 1229 27.46 4.59 35.68
C ASP A 1229 27.51 6.06 35.21
N ARG A 1230 27.93 6.96 36.12
CA ARG A 1230 28.00 8.40 35.87
C ARG A 1230 29.43 8.81 35.50
N ASP A 1231 29.60 9.44 34.34
CA ASP A 1231 30.93 9.87 33.88
C ASP A 1231 31.29 11.27 34.39
N GLY A 1232 30.31 12.18 34.36
CA GLY A 1232 30.51 13.58 34.76
C GLY A 1232 29.45 14.52 34.23
N ALA A 1233 29.51 15.77 34.68
CA ALA A 1233 28.63 16.83 34.22
C ALA A 1233 29.38 18.16 34.03
N LEU A 1234 29.04 18.87 32.96
CA LEU A 1234 29.51 20.22 32.67
C LEU A 1234 28.39 21.21 32.95
N THR A 1235 28.69 22.28 33.68
CA THR A 1235 27.80 23.45 33.77
C THR A 1235 28.54 24.68 33.28
N ALA A 1236 27.91 25.44 32.39
CA ALA A 1236 28.38 26.75 31.94
C ALA A 1236 27.27 27.78 32.18
N THR A 1237 27.58 28.84 32.91
CA THR A 1237 26.63 29.88 33.26
C THR A 1237 27.17 31.22 32.80
N TRP A 1238 26.35 31.96 32.07
CA TRP A 1238 26.53 33.37 31.81
C TRP A 1238 25.48 34.15 32.60
N SER A 1239 25.83 35.27 33.19
CA SER A 1239 24.84 36.19 33.72
C SER A 1239 25.26 37.64 33.56
N TYR A 1240 24.25 38.50 33.55
CA TYR A 1240 24.39 39.93 33.47
C TYR A 1240 23.42 40.59 34.45
N SER A 1241 23.97 41.32 35.41
CA SER A 1241 23.19 42.05 36.43
C SER A 1241 23.15 43.54 36.12
N PHE A 1242 21.96 44.14 36.21
CA PHE A 1242 21.63 45.52 35.85
C PHE A 1242 21.35 46.42 37.05
#